data_AF-A0A2E1VRZ8-F1
#
_entry.id   AF-A0A2E1VRZ8-F1
#
_cell.length_a   1.000
_cell.length_b   1.000
_cell.length_c   1.000
_cell.angle_alpha   90.00
_cell.angle_beta   90.00
_cell.angle_gamma   90.00
#
_symmetry.space_group_name_H-M   'P 1'
#
loop_
_entity.id
_entity.type
_entity.pdbx_description
1 polymer ?
#
loop_
_entity_poly.entity_id
_entity_poly.type
_entity_poly.pdbx_seq_one_letter_code
_entity_poly.pdbx_strand_id
1 'polypeptide(L)'
;MDARRLAWSWHQEAPSAAQLVASWQESGQADPLLAAAARSLRGEEALLELLAAALADLTQDEQPSSGLLELLHAAPIVLDSALADRLRALRSGPAWRESCTLALLRAGGSADELDGFPAILGSALQQDWLPAAGSWASFLTDPELRAMLWPALIGKAVSSEAARELGAIDAAAWPAGDRLMLQIVLADAQAPTAASAAALWQGWLETPLPESAGIALQGALARHLPAAEPDFLASSLAAAEPARQADAISLLALIAPGPAAGVLRSVALDATRPSALRARAVNAVFRCGNERDVLALLSLLQAETAQPILQALMAGLRLQPVPDIAQRLEAMMPRLRTRLAGLAIELIILTGDARQRLHWLERLGPLQRSDQARIIQAAWATDPSPSLASWFEAQAASTDPAAMLRGRVGLQASRTPAEVAAFYRDRLREADTAQERQAVLQAARELRTDEALELLVDWLATEEGRRHPSSASWASLVVEEPAAARAFELWWDVAESLQPVQRDWAACHLADQDPSARAYLVERMPQVETAVQVRIMTALSSSPQPDDVGLALAWASRADAADPVRTRAAALLAQLAGQDATTASRAWEALETAAQADPLQVPRVWRALVRTWAETETRAAGRVALYEQLQTLPSAWRRILGQEFAIAVATAPDEAAASRALEQVRLAWSAETTPIDVSAAAAEDALSRAMPELLEAVTVLGALQDADIDEPLHAMLAALPRWHPDALAYAARALADPAPGFAAAARLRLRVTEAPQSWRFPPEEQDARTQAPWMLEANDAFAHLEAQRSEAGAFEQELLKLARQRWPRDRRAHLWSGWYALDAGSLAAAVRHFQLADDCSGWLPYARMEPRLGLALCSWQTDGSLVPMEELIDQLPQARDLLDNRAPDALRAALLDAGLLPSDQE
;
A
#
# COMPACT_ATOMS: atom_id res chain seq x y z
N MET A 1 34.06 -15.32 18.65
CA MET A 1 33.57 -15.20 17.26
C MET A 1 32.06 -15.39 17.32
N ASP A 2 31.23 -14.49 16.76
CA ASP A 2 29.78 -14.54 16.98
C ASP A 2 29.17 -15.86 16.49
N ALA A 3 28.38 -16.53 17.34
CA ALA A 3 27.62 -17.75 17.01
C ALA A 3 26.86 -17.63 15.68
N ARG A 4 26.39 -16.41 15.36
CA ARG A 4 25.69 -16.08 14.10
C ARG A 4 26.59 -16.14 12.85
N ARG A 5 27.85 -15.72 12.95
CA ARG A 5 28.82 -15.82 11.84
C ARG A 5 29.27 -17.27 11.64
N LEU A 6 29.45 -18.01 12.73
CA LEU A 6 29.77 -19.44 12.68
C LEU A 6 28.61 -20.23 12.07
N ALA A 7 27.39 -19.96 12.50
CA ALA A 7 26.17 -20.55 11.97
C ALA A 7 26.01 -20.33 10.46
N TRP A 8 26.25 -19.11 10.00
CA TRP A 8 26.21 -18.75 8.58
C TRP A 8 27.23 -19.57 7.75
N SER A 9 28.43 -19.81 8.27
CA SER A 9 29.43 -20.61 7.57
C SER A 9 29.04 -22.09 7.42
N TRP A 10 28.30 -22.64 8.39
CA TRP A 10 27.83 -24.02 8.37
C TRP A 10 26.58 -24.23 7.51
N HIS A 11 25.88 -23.16 7.15
CA HIS A 11 24.72 -23.24 6.27
C HIS A 11 25.10 -23.49 4.80
N GLN A 12 26.34 -23.18 4.41
CA GLN A 12 26.87 -23.49 3.07
C GLN A 12 27.52 -24.87 2.98
N GLU A 13 28.12 -25.35 4.08
CA GLU A 13 28.72 -26.68 4.19
C GLU A 13 28.60 -27.17 5.64
N ALA A 14 27.62 -28.05 5.90
CA ALA A 14 27.31 -28.50 7.25
C ALA A 14 28.44 -29.42 7.79
N PRO A 15 29.05 -29.11 8.95
CA PRO A 15 30.03 -29.99 9.57
C PRO A 15 29.39 -31.29 10.03
N SER A 16 30.14 -32.39 9.96
CA SER A 16 29.65 -33.68 10.46
C SER A 16 29.48 -33.67 11.98
N ALA A 17 28.64 -34.57 12.52
CA ALA A 17 28.42 -34.69 13.96
C ALA A 17 29.74 -34.89 14.75
N ALA A 18 30.64 -35.72 14.22
CA ALA A 18 31.96 -35.95 14.80
C ALA A 18 32.84 -34.67 14.81
N GLN A 19 32.75 -33.84 13.76
CA GLN A 19 33.47 -32.57 13.68
C GLN A 19 32.89 -31.54 14.65
N LEU A 20 31.57 -31.52 14.84
CA LEU A 20 30.91 -30.62 15.80
C LEU A 20 31.25 -30.99 17.25
N VAL A 21 31.20 -32.27 17.60
CA VAL A 21 31.54 -32.75 18.94
C VAL A 21 33.02 -32.48 19.24
N ALA A 22 33.93 -32.76 18.30
CA ALA A 22 35.35 -32.43 18.46
C ALA A 22 35.58 -30.92 18.61
N SER A 23 34.95 -30.11 17.77
CA SER A 23 35.05 -28.64 17.84
C SER A 23 34.49 -28.08 19.14
N TRP A 24 33.43 -28.69 19.68
CA TRP A 24 32.85 -28.30 20.95
C TRP A 24 33.76 -28.66 22.13
N GLN A 25 34.33 -29.87 22.15
CA GLN A 25 35.24 -30.35 23.20
C GLN A 25 36.60 -29.63 23.20
N GLU A 26 37.08 -29.20 22.03
CA GLU A 26 38.36 -28.48 21.88
C GLU A 26 38.22 -26.96 22.08
N SER A 27 36.99 -26.42 22.04
CA SER A 27 36.72 -24.99 22.14
C SER A 27 36.63 -24.50 23.58
N GLY A 28 37.42 -23.47 23.93
CA GLY A 28 37.24 -22.70 25.16
C GLY A 28 35.99 -21.79 25.18
N GLN A 29 35.16 -21.83 24.14
CA GLN A 29 33.88 -21.11 24.00
C GLN A 29 32.78 -22.11 23.60
N ALA A 30 32.39 -22.97 24.55
CA ALA A 30 31.38 -24.03 24.35
C ALA A 30 29.99 -23.49 23.98
N ASP A 31 29.54 -22.41 24.63
CA ASP A 31 28.15 -21.93 24.51
C ASP A 31 27.77 -21.31 23.14
N PRO A 32 28.59 -20.42 22.54
CA PRO A 32 28.31 -19.88 21.21
C PRO A 32 28.29 -20.96 20.12
N LEU A 33 29.01 -22.07 20.32
CA LEU A 33 29.11 -23.16 19.35
C LEU A 33 27.84 -24.04 19.40
N LEU A 34 27.33 -24.33 20.60
CA LEU A 34 26.04 -25.01 20.78
C LEU A 34 24.88 -24.16 20.21
N ALA A 35 24.87 -22.85 20.48
CA ALA A 35 23.88 -21.93 19.92
C ALA A 35 23.98 -21.83 18.38
N ALA A 36 25.20 -21.84 17.82
CA ALA A 36 25.40 -21.85 16.38
C ALA A 36 24.89 -23.15 15.73
N ALA A 37 25.18 -24.30 16.35
CA ALA A 37 24.72 -25.61 15.87
C ALA A 37 23.19 -25.69 15.91
N ALA A 38 22.58 -25.31 17.04
CA ALA A 38 21.13 -25.25 17.23
C ALA A 38 20.40 -24.44 16.15
N ARG A 39 21.03 -23.34 15.70
CA ARG A 39 20.45 -22.44 14.69
C ARG A 39 20.67 -22.93 13.26
N SER A 40 21.76 -23.63 12.98
CA SER A 40 22.17 -23.96 11.61
C SER A 40 21.73 -25.34 11.14
N LEU A 41 21.55 -26.27 12.09
CA LEU A 41 21.33 -27.69 11.83
C LEU A 41 20.03 -28.18 12.47
N ARG A 42 19.06 -27.27 12.71
CA ARG A 42 17.79 -27.57 13.39
C ARG A 42 17.10 -28.78 12.71
N GLY A 43 16.75 -29.79 13.50
CA GLY A 43 16.10 -31.01 13.02
C GLY A 43 17.03 -32.07 12.41
N GLU A 44 18.34 -31.81 12.29
CA GLU A 44 19.32 -32.79 11.82
C GLU A 44 19.70 -33.80 12.91
N GLU A 45 19.93 -35.07 12.54
CA GLU A 45 20.38 -36.12 13.47
C GLU A 45 21.71 -35.77 14.15
N ALA A 46 22.57 -35.01 13.47
CA ALA A 46 23.85 -34.55 14.01
C ALA A 46 23.70 -33.71 15.29
N LEU A 47 22.55 -33.05 15.50
CA LEU A 47 22.28 -32.34 16.75
C LEU A 47 22.00 -33.26 17.93
N LEU A 48 21.48 -34.48 17.70
CA LEU A 48 21.27 -35.45 18.77
C LEU A 48 22.59 -35.92 19.35
N GLU A 49 23.58 -36.20 18.51
CA GLU A 49 24.92 -36.61 18.95
C GLU A 49 25.63 -35.48 19.72
N LEU A 50 25.51 -34.24 19.23
CA LEU A 50 26.06 -33.07 19.91
C LEU A 50 25.34 -32.79 21.25
N LEU A 51 24.01 -32.91 21.29
CA LEU A 51 23.22 -32.75 22.51
C LEU A 51 23.56 -33.84 23.54
N ALA A 52 23.72 -35.10 23.09
CA ALA A 52 24.11 -36.21 23.95
C ALA A 52 25.52 -36.01 24.54
N ALA A 53 26.47 -35.54 23.73
CA ALA A 53 27.82 -35.20 24.18
C ALA A 53 27.80 -34.01 25.17
N ALA A 54 27.02 -32.97 24.87
CA ALA A 54 26.91 -31.79 25.72
C ALA A 54 26.26 -32.08 27.08
N LEU A 55 25.23 -32.93 27.10
CA LEU A 55 24.58 -33.38 28.33
C LEU A 55 25.45 -34.38 29.13
N ALA A 56 26.37 -35.10 28.48
CA ALA A 56 27.26 -36.03 29.18
C ALA A 56 28.34 -35.32 30.03
N ASP A 57 28.69 -34.11 29.65
CA ASP A 57 29.74 -33.30 30.30
C ASP A 57 29.18 -32.39 31.42
N LEU A 58 27.85 -32.30 31.54
CA LEU A 58 27.17 -31.56 32.60
C LEU A 58 27.14 -32.34 33.91
N THR A 59 27.66 -31.72 34.97
CA THR A 59 27.51 -32.24 36.33
C THR A 59 26.16 -31.86 36.94
N GLN A 60 25.68 -32.63 37.93
CA GLN A 60 24.34 -32.45 38.52
C GLN A 60 24.07 -31.07 39.15
N ASP A 61 25.13 -30.30 39.45
CA ASP A 61 25.07 -29.00 40.13
C ASP A 61 25.41 -27.80 39.23
N GLU A 62 25.75 -28.02 37.95
CA GLU A 62 26.07 -26.93 37.01
C GLU A 62 24.81 -26.32 36.40
N GLN A 63 24.79 -24.98 36.32
CA GLN A 63 23.75 -24.29 35.58
C GLN A 63 23.99 -24.46 34.07
N PRO A 64 22.99 -24.97 33.33
CA PRO A 64 23.11 -25.17 31.91
C PRO A 64 23.23 -23.83 31.18
N SER A 65 24.02 -23.81 30.13
CA SER A 65 24.30 -22.61 29.34
C SER A 65 23.16 -22.31 28.34
N SER A 66 23.05 -21.05 27.90
CA SER A 66 21.99 -20.60 26.97
C SER A 66 22.00 -21.34 25.64
N GLY A 67 23.16 -21.64 25.10
CA GLY A 67 23.34 -22.40 23.87
C GLY A 67 22.94 -23.87 23.99
N LEU A 68 23.06 -24.48 25.18
CA LEU A 68 22.52 -25.83 25.41
C LEU A 68 20.99 -25.83 25.42
N LEU A 69 20.38 -24.82 26.05
CA LEU A 69 18.93 -24.61 26.01
C LEU A 69 18.43 -24.42 24.56
N GLU A 70 19.13 -23.61 23.76
CA GLU A 70 18.84 -23.45 22.34
C GLU A 70 18.99 -24.77 21.57
N LEU A 71 20.01 -25.57 21.87
CA LEU A 71 20.26 -26.87 21.25
C LEU A 71 19.15 -27.90 21.58
N LEU A 72 18.70 -27.94 22.84
CA LEU A 72 17.60 -28.79 23.28
C LEU A 72 16.29 -28.47 22.54
N HIS A 73 16.03 -27.18 22.27
CA HIS A 73 14.86 -26.74 21.49
C HIS A 73 14.99 -27.02 19.99
N ALA A 74 16.20 -27.22 19.47
CA ALA A 74 16.47 -27.40 18.04
C ALA A 74 16.65 -28.87 17.62
N ALA A 75 16.93 -29.77 18.56
CA ALA A 75 17.12 -31.19 18.29
C ALA A 75 15.83 -31.87 17.77
N PRO A 76 15.94 -32.88 16.88
CA PRO A 76 14.80 -33.60 16.34
C PRO A 76 14.00 -34.38 17.41
N ILE A 77 12.77 -34.76 17.05
CA ILE A 77 11.67 -35.21 17.94
C ILE A 77 11.98 -36.51 18.72
N VAL A 78 12.91 -37.33 18.25
CA VAL A 78 13.20 -38.64 18.85
C VAL A 78 14.37 -38.51 19.82
N LEU A 79 14.07 -38.07 21.05
CA LEU A 79 15.00 -38.26 22.17
C LEU A 79 14.90 -39.72 22.62
N ASP A 80 16.01 -40.44 22.63
CA ASP A 80 16.01 -41.80 23.15
C ASP A 80 15.71 -41.83 24.66
N SER A 81 15.32 -43.02 25.16
CA SER A 81 14.95 -43.18 26.57
C SER A 81 16.10 -42.86 27.53
N ALA A 82 17.35 -43.07 27.12
CA ALA A 82 18.53 -42.81 27.93
C ALA A 82 18.80 -41.30 28.09
N LEU A 83 18.55 -40.52 27.03
CA LEU A 83 18.64 -39.07 27.03
C LEU A 83 17.50 -38.45 27.84
N ALA A 84 16.29 -39.00 27.71
CA ALA A 84 15.13 -38.61 28.53
C ALA A 84 15.39 -38.87 30.03
N ASP A 85 15.97 -40.02 30.39
CA ASP A 85 16.34 -40.34 31.77
C ASP A 85 17.43 -39.41 32.33
N ARG A 86 18.38 -38.98 31.50
CA ARG A 86 19.39 -37.98 31.88
C ARG A 86 18.79 -36.60 32.10
N LEU A 87 17.90 -36.14 31.23
CA LEU A 87 17.19 -34.87 31.41
C LEU A 87 16.34 -34.88 32.69
N ARG A 88 15.73 -36.02 33.05
CA ARG A 88 15.00 -36.21 34.31
C ARG A 88 15.90 -36.12 35.56
N ALA A 89 17.15 -36.58 35.46
CA ALA A 89 18.07 -36.64 36.60
C ALA A 89 18.72 -35.29 36.95
N LEU A 90 18.68 -34.31 36.05
CA LEU A 90 19.28 -32.98 36.25
C LEU A 90 18.36 -32.08 37.12
N ARG A 91 18.85 -31.66 38.29
CA ARG A 91 18.13 -30.77 39.21
C ARG A 91 18.59 -29.32 39.02
N SER A 92 17.94 -28.58 38.13
CA SER A 92 18.21 -27.15 37.96
C SER A 92 16.92 -26.31 37.93
N GLY A 93 17.09 -24.98 37.78
CA GLY A 93 16.08 -23.94 38.01
C GLY A 93 14.84 -24.01 37.11
N PRO A 94 13.83 -23.16 37.37
CA PRO A 94 12.51 -23.22 36.73
C PRO A 94 12.55 -23.14 35.19
N ALA A 95 13.41 -22.30 34.60
CA ALA A 95 13.54 -22.19 33.14
C ALA A 95 14.08 -23.47 32.47
N TRP A 96 14.99 -24.19 33.12
CA TRP A 96 15.49 -25.46 32.60
C TRP A 96 14.45 -26.57 32.72
N ARG A 97 13.67 -26.57 33.81
CA ARG A 97 12.54 -27.52 33.96
C ARG A 97 11.50 -27.30 32.89
N GLU A 98 11.17 -26.05 32.57
CA GLU A 98 10.26 -25.72 31.47
C GLU A 98 10.79 -26.25 30.13
N SER A 99 12.03 -25.93 29.77
CA SER A 99 12.66 -26.41 28.52
C SER A 99 12.82 -27.93 28.44
N CYS A 100 13.16 -28.61 29.55
CA CYS A 100 13.19 -30.07 29.60
C CYS A 100 11.80 -30.68 29.49
N THR A 101 10.79 -30.05 30.10
CA THR A 101 9.40 -30.49 30.01
C THR A 101 8.89 -30.37 28.58
N LEU A 102 9.20 -29.26 27.90
CA LEU A 102 8.88 -29.05 26.50
C LEU A 102 9.58 -30.08 25.59
N ALA A 103 10.84 -30.41 25.87
CA ALA A 103 11.58 -31.45 25.15
C ALA A 103 11.02 -32.87 25.39
N LEU A 104 10.63 -33.18 26.63
CA LEU A 104 9.99 -34.44 27.00
C LEU A 104 8.58 -34.59 26.40
N LEU A 105 7.83 -33.49 26.28
CA LEU A 105 6.53 -33.44 25.61
C LEU A 105 6.67 -33.73 24.10
N ARG A 106 7.74 -33.25 23.46
CA ARG A 106 8.06 -33.60 22.06
C ARG A 106 8.40 -35.09 21.91
N ALA A 107 9.02 -35.69 22.92
CA ALA A 107 9.40 -37.11 22.94
C ALA A 107 8.28 -38.07 23.40
N GLY A 108 7.07 -37.58 23.69
CA GLY A 108 5.92 -38.41 24.07
C GLY A 108 5.84 -38.78 25.56
N GLY A 109 6.38 -37.95 26.47
CA GLY A 109 6.26 -38.15 27.92
C GLY A 109 4.83 -37.98 28.47
N SER A 110 4.53 -38.64 29.60
CA SER A 110 3.23 -38.55 30.29
C SER A 110 3.05 -37.23 31.04
N ALA A 111 1.83 -36.68 31.00
CA ALA A 111 1.42 -35.44 31.66
C ALA A 111 1.30 -35.54 33.19
N ASP A 112 1.08 -36.76 33.72
CA ASP A 112 0.66 -36.98 35.12
C ASP A 112 1.75 -36.68 36.17
N GLU A 113 2.97 -36.37 35.75
CA GLU A 113 4.15 -36.28 36.63
C GLU A 113 4.75 -34.86 36.75
N LEU A 114 4.08 -33.83 36.20
CA LEU A 114 4.68 -32.48 36.04
C LEU A 114 3.90 -31.37 36.78
N ASP A 115 4.51 -30.76 37.80
CA ASP A 115 3.97 -29.58 38.50
C ASP A 115 3.93 -28.34 37.59
N GLY A 116 2.80 -27.62 37.54
CA GLY A 116 2.65 -26.37 36.75
C GLY A 116 2.29 -26.56 35.28
N PHE A 117 1.92 -27.78 34.89
CA PHE A 117 1.67 -28.23 33.52
C PHE A 117 0.71 -27.37 32.67
N PRO A 118 -0.46 -26.89 33.18
CA PRO A 118 -1.40 -26.12 32.34
C PRO A 118 -0.82 -24.78 31.84
N ALA A 119 0.04 -24.13 32.65
CA ALA A 119 0.68 -22.86 32.27
C ALA A 119 1.76 -23.06 31.20
N ILE A 120 2.52 -24.14 31.31
CA ILE A 120 3.58 -24.52 30.35
C ILE A 120 2.97 -24.93 29.02
N LEU A 121 1.87 -25.70 29.04
CA LEU A 121 1.13 -26.06 27.82
C LEU A 121 0.50 -24.82 27.17
N GLY A 122 -0.03 -23.88 27.96
CA GLY A 122 -0.53 -22.60 27.45
C GLY A 122 0.56 -21.80 26.71
N SER A 123 1.78 -21.76 27.26
CA SER A 123 2.95 -21.14 26.63
C SER A 123 3.36 -21.85 25.33
N ALA A 124 3.35 -23.19 25.32
CA ALA A 124 3.66 -24.00 24.14
C ALA A 124 2.64 -23.83 23.01
N LEU A 125 1.34 -23.81 23.33
CA LEU A 125 0.25 -23.60 22.36
C LEU A 125 0.24 -22.18 21.80
N GLN A 126 0.67 -21.18 22.60
CA GLN A 126 0.93 -19.81 22.13
C GLN A 126 2.14 -19.72 21.20
N GLN A 127 2.97 -20.75 21.11
CA GLN A 127 4.10 -20.86 20.17
C GLN A 127 3.81 -21.87 19.04
N ASP A 128 2.52 -22.20 18.81
CA ASP A 128 2.06 -23.14 17.78
C ASP A 128 2.52 -24.59 17.96
N TRP A 129 2.99 -24.99 19.14
CA TRP A 129 3.45 -26.36 19.38
C TRP A 129 2.30 -27.32 19.68
N LEU A 130 2.16 -28.35 18.84
CA LEU A 130 1.17 -29.40 19.01
C LEU A 130 1.79 -30.59 19.77
N PRO A 131 1.03 -31.24 20.68
CA PRO A 131 1.45 -32.48 21.32
C PRO A 131 1.81 -33.59 20.32
N ALA A 132 2.82 -34.40 20.65
CA ALA A 132 3.22 -35.56 19.86
C ALA A 132 2.14 -36.66 19.83
N ALA A 133 2.19 -37.53 18.83
CA ALA A 133 1.31 -38.70 18.72
C ALA A 133 1.35 -39.54 20.01
N GLY A 134 0.18 -39.96 20.50
CA GLY A 134 -0.01 -40.77 21.71
C GLY A 134 -0.38 -39.99 22.97
N SER A 135 -0.35 -38.65 22.94
CA SER A 135 -0.57 -37.82 24.13
C SER A 135 -1.94 -37.11 24.14
N TRP A 136 -2.62 -37.02 23.00
CA TRP A 136 -3.89 -36.28 22.78
C TRP A 136 -5.05 -36.74 23.66
N ALA A 137 -5.15 -38.03 23.95
CA ALA A 137 -6.26 -38.59 24.73
C ALA A 137 -6.25 -38.08 26.18
N SER A 138 -5.07 -37.93 26.80
CA SER A 138 -4.95 -37.41 28.16
C SER A 138 -5.29 -35.92 28.23
N PHE A 139 -4.87 -35.13 27.23
CA PHE A 139 -5.13 -33.68 27.17
C PHE A 139 -6.61 -33.32 27.04
N LEU A 140 -7.39 -34.16 26.37
CA LEU A 140 -8.78 -33.84 26.02
C LEU A 140 -9.81 -34.36 27.02
N THR A 141 -9.37 -35.06 28.06
CA THR A 141 -10.23 -35.46 29.18
C THR A 141 -10.48 -34.32 30.19
N ASP A 142 -9.59 -33.32 30.25
CA ASP A 142 -9.71 -32.16 31.14
C ASP A 142 -10.46 -30.98 30.48
N PRO A 143 -11.59 -30.51 31.04
CA PRO A 143 -12.34 -29.36 30.53
C PRO A 143 -11.56 -28.05 30.43
N GLU A 144 -10.63 -27.77 31.35
CA GLU A 144 -9.85 -26.52 31.34
C GLU A 144 -8.81 -26.53 30.22
N LEU A 145 -8.17 -27.68 29.98
CA LEU A 145 -7.25 -27.86 28.86
C LEU A 145 -7.97 -27.78 27.51
N ARG A 146 -9.17 -28.38 27.39
CA ARG A 146 -10.01 -28.25 26.17
C ARG A 146 -10.30 -26.80 25.82
N ALA A 147 -10.68 -25.99 26.82
CA ALA A 147 -11.00 -24.58 26.62
C ALA A 147 -9.79 -23.75 26.12
N MET A 148 -8.57 -24.13 26.52
CA MET A 148 -7.33 -23.50 26.05
C MET A 148 -6.87 -24.02 24.68
N LEU A 149 -7.12 -25.30 24.38
CA LEU A 149 -6.70 -25.96 23.14
C LEU A 149 -7.53 -25.54 21.92
N TRP A 150 -8.85 -25.37 22.05
CA TRP A 150 -9.70 -25.07 20.88
C TRP A 150 -9.29 -23.82 20.11
N PRO A 151 -9.09 -22.65 20.73
CA PRO A 151 -8.65 -21.45 20.01
C PRO A 151 -7.31 -21.64 19.28
N ALA A 152 -6.43 -22.52 19.78
CA ALA A 152 -5.13 -22.80 19.20
C ALA A 152 -5.19 -23.80 18.03
N LEU A 153 -6.23 -24.63 17.93
CA LEU A 153 -6.36 -25.68 16.91
C LEU A 153 -7.25 -25.30 15.72
N ILE A 154 -8.25 -24.44 15.91
CA ILE A 154 -9.21 -24.15 14.83
C ILE A 154 -8.51 -23.43 13.66
N GLY A 155 -8.72 -23.90 12.44
CA GLY A 155 -8.11 -23.34 11.25
C GLY A 155 -6.64 -23.70 11.06
N LYS A 156 -6.07 -24.59 11.89
CA LYS A 156 -4.73 -25.16 11.71
C LYS A 156 -4.81 -26.61 11.24
N ALA A 157 -3.90 -26.99 10.33
CA ALA A 157 -3.78 -28.36 9.86
C ALA A 157 -3.17 -29.24 10.96
N VAL A 158 -3.94 -30.22 11.43
CA VAL A 158 -3.47 -31.26 12.36
C VAL A 158 -2.91 -32.43 11.54
N SER A 159 -1.85 -33.09 12.01
CA SER A 159 -1.28 -34.25 11.31
C SER A 159 -2.30 -35.39 11.19
N SER A 160 -2.19 -36.21 10.15
CA SER A 160 -3.10 -37.34 9.90
C SER A 160 -3.15 -38.36 11.06
N GLU A 161 -2.05 -38.44 11.82
CA GLU A 161 -1.93 -39.29 13.01
C GLU A 161 -2.65 -38.69 14.21
N ALA A 162 -2.45 -37.40 14.49
CA ALA A 162 -3.18 -36.70 15.53
C ALA A 162 -4.68 -36.61 15.21
N ALA A 163 -5.09 -36.40 13.95
CA ALA A 163 -6.49 -36.46 13.53
C ALA A 163 -7.14 -37.84 13.79
N ARG A 164 -6.38 -38.93 13.60
CA ARG A 164 -6.84 -40.29 13.88
C ARG A 164 -7.05 -40.54 15.38
N GLU A 165 -6.13 -40.04 16.21
CA GLU A 165 -6.23 -40.13 17.67
C GLU A 165 -7.36 -39.26 18.22
N LEU A 166 -7.48 -38.02 17.75
CA LEU A 166 -8.60 -37.12 18.06
C LEU A 166 -9.94 -37.73 17.67
N GLY A 167 -10.00 -38.40 16.52
CA GLY A 167 -11.18 -39.12 16.05
C GLY A 167 -11.52 -40.39 16.84
N ALA A 168 -10.58 -40.94 17.60
CA ALA A 168 -10.79 -42.10 18.46
C ALA A 168 -11.34 -41.73 19.85
N ILE A 169 -11.45 -40.44 20.17
CA ILE A 169 -11.96 -39.96 21.45
C ILE A 169 -13.48 -40.08 21.49
N ASP A 170 -14.00 -40.73 22.53
CA ASP A 170 -15.43 -40.73 22.82
C ASP A 170 -15.87 -39.38 23.41
N ALA A 171 -16.26 -38.47 22.52
CA ALA A 171 -16.76 -37.14 22.88
C ALA A 171 -18.28 -37.13 23.16
N ALA A 172 -18.97 -38.27 23.22
CA ALA A 172 -20.44 -38.29 23.34
C ALA A 172 -20.94 -37.56 24.61
N ALA A 173 -20.18 -37.67 25.70
CA ALA A 173 -20.46 -37.04 26.98
C ALA A 173 -20.06 -35.55 27.07
N TRP A 174 -19.41 -34.99 26.04
CA TRP A 174 -18.93 -33.61 26.07
C TRP A 174 -20.04 -32.57 25.84
N PRO A 175 -19.85 -31.32 26.30
CA PRO A 175 -20.72 -30.21 25.94
C PRO A 175 -20.87 -30.04 24.42
N ALA A 176 -22.04 -29.63 23.96
CA ALA A 176 -22.31 -29.48 22.52
C ALA A 176 -21.32 -28.54 21.81
N GLY A 177 -20.89 -27.47 22.48
CA GLY A 177 -19.82 -26.58 22.00
C GLY A 177 -18.52 -27.33 21.75
N ASP A 178 -17.98 -28.03 22.75
CA ASP A 178 -16.73 -28.80 22.64
C ASP A 178 -16.80 -29.89 21.55
N ARG A 179 -17.95 -30.55 21.40
CA ARG A 179 -18.17 -31.53 20.33
C ARG A 179 -18.09 -30.89 18.95
N LEU A 180 -18.67 -29.70 18.79
CA LEU A 180 -18.59 -28.95 17.53
C LEU A 180 -17.15 -28.47 17.26
N MET A 181 -16.42 -28.03 18.29
CA MET A 181 -15.01 -27.63 18.12
C MET A 181 -14.13 -28.81 17.67
N LEU A 182 -14.32 -29.99 18.27
CA LEU A 182 -13.66 -31.21 17.83
C LEU A 182 -14.03 -31.55 16.38
N GLN A 183 -15.31 -31.41 16.00
CA GLN A 183 -15.76 -31.63 14.62
C GLN A 183 -15.11 -30.64 13.63
N ILE A 184 -14.96 -29.37 13.99
CA ILE A 184 -14.26 -28.37 13.16
C ILE A 184 -12.81 -28.78 12.94
N VAL A 185 -12.09 -29.14 14.01
CA VAL A 185 -10.68 -29.54 13.94
C VAL A 185 -10.50 -30.81 13.10
N LEU A 186 -11.37 -31.80 13.29
CA LEU A 186 -11.34 -33.05 12.51
C LEU A 186 -11.69 -32.82 11.03
N ALA A 187 -12.62 -31.90 10.74
CA ALA A 187 -12.97 -31.54 9.38
C ALA A 187 -11.83 -30.80 8.69
N ASP A 188 -11.22 -29.80 9.33
CA ASP A 188 -10.08 -29.03 8.78
C ASP A 188 -8.82 -29.91 8.58
N ALA A 189 -8.69 -31.02 9.31
CA ALA A 189 -7.59 -31.98 9.15
C ALA A 189 -7.75 -32.89 7.90
N GLN A 190 -8.89 -32.85 7.22
CA GLN A 190 -9.20 -33.67 6.05
C GLN A 190 -9.65 -32.79 4.87
N ALA A 191 -9.57 -33.32 3.65
CA ALA A 191 -10.13 -32.62 2.50
C ALA A 191 -11.66 -32.43 2.67
N PRO A 192 -12.23 -31.29 2.23
CA PRO A 192 -13.67 -31.07 2.31
C PRO A 192 -14.48 -32.17 1.63
N THR A 193 -15.39 -32.78 2.39
CA THR A 193 -16.36 -33.78 1.91
C THR A 193 -17.78 -33.36 2.21
N ALA A 194 -18.76 -33.91 1.49
CA ALA A 194 -20.19 -33.69 1.78
C ALA A 194 -20.56 -34.04 3.23
N ALA A 195 -19.98 -35.12 3.78
CA ALA A 195 -20.19 -35.52 5.16
C ALA A 195 -19.61 -34.49 6.16
N SER A 196 -18.40 -33.98 5.92
CA SER A 196 -17.80 -32.93 6.76
C SER A 196 -18.62 -31.64 6.71
N ALA A 197 -19.08 -31.24 5.52
CA ALA A 197 -19.88 -30.04 5.33
C ALA A 197 -21.25 -30.18 6.02
N ALA A 198 -21.87 -31.36 5.92
CA ALA A 198 -23.13 -31.67 6.56
C ALA A 198 -23.04 -31.61 8.10
N ALA A 199 -22.00 -32.23 8.66
CA ALA A 199 -21.76 -32.25 10.10
C ALA A 199 -21.52 -30.84 10.67
N LEU A 200 -20.66 -30.04 10.02
CA LEU A 200 -20.38 -28.67 10.44
C LEU A 200 -21.61 -27.76 10.34
N TRP A 201 -22.38 -27.90 9.27
CA TRP A 201 -23.59 -27.11 9.05
C TRP A 201 -24.69 -27.43 10.07
N GLN A 202 -24.95 -28.71 10.34
CA GLN A 202 -25.91 -29.13 11.37
C GLN A 202 -25.44 -28.69 12.76
N GLY A 203 -24.16 -28.89 13.08
CA GLY A 203 -23.58 -28.46 14.34
C GLY A 203 -23.75 -26.96 14.59
N TRP A 204 -23.57 -26.13 13.54
CA TRP A 204 -23.81 -24.68 13.60
C TRP A 204 -25.29 -24.34 13.84
N LEU A 205 -26.22 -25.05 13.19
CA LEU A 205 -27.66 -24.81 13.33
C LEU A 205 -28.18 -25.18 14.74
N GLU A 206 -27.64 -26.25 15.33
CA GLU A 206 -28.12 -26.84 16.58
C GLU A 206 -27.43 -26.26 17.84
N THR A 207 -26.23 -25.70 17.70
CA THR A 207 -25.42 -25.27 18.85
C THR A 207 -25.36 -23.74 18.95
N PRO A 208 -25.86 -23.12 20.04
CA PRO A 208 -25.60 -21.71 20.30
C PRO A 208 -24.14 -21.50 20.68
N LEU A 209 -23.39 -20.80 19.84
CA LEU A 209 -21.96 -20.60 20.04
C LEU A 209 -21.61 -19.28 20.72
N PRO A 210 -20.52 -19.26 21.52
CA PRO A 210 -19.89 -18.02 21.98
C PRO A 210 -19.36 -17.20 20.80
N GLU A 211 -19.36 -15.88 20.94
CA GLU A 211 -18.90 -14.94 19.89
C GLU A 211 -17.45 -15.22 19.43
N SER A 212 -16.60 -15.72 20.35
CA SER A 212 -15.20 -16.10 20.10
C SER A 212 -15.04 -17.31 19.15
N ALA A 213 -16.00 -18.23 19.13
CA ALA A 213 -15.99 -19.38 18.20
C ALA A 213 -16.59 -19.02 16.83
N GLY A 214 -17.32 -17.89 16.74
CA GLY A 214 -18.07 -17.50 15.55
C GLY A 214 -17.19 -17.25 14.32
N ILE A 215 -16.04 -16.58 14.46
CA ILE A 215 -15.13 -16.28 13.35
C ILE A 215 -14.49 -17.55 12.80
N ALA A 216 -14.04 -18.43 13.70
CA ALA A 216 -13.31 -19.64 13.35
C ALA A 216 -14.22 -20.64 12.64
N LEU A 217 -15.46 -20.77 13.12
CA LEU A 217 -16.49 -21.58 12.48
C LEU A 217 -17.01 -20.97 11.17
N GLN A 218 -17.08 -19.64 11.05
CA GLN A 218 -17.35 -18.98 9.75
C GLN A 218 -16.28 -19.34 8.71
N GLY A 219 -15.01 -19.36 9.11
CA GLY A 219 -13.90 -19.79 8.25
C GLY A 219 -14.01 -21.27 7.84
N ALA A 220 -14.26 -22.17 8.80
CA ALA A 220 -14.45 -23.59 8.51
C ALA A 220 -15.67 -23.83 7.60
N LEU A 221 -16.79 -23.15 7.85
CA LEU A 221 -17.98 -23.24 6.99
C LEU A 221 -17.69 -22.69 5.58
N ALA A 222 -16.89 -21.63 5.43
CA ALA A 222 -16.52 -21.12 4.11
C ALA A 222 -15.70 -22.13 3.29
N ARG A 223 -14.79 -22.88 3.94
CA ARG A 223 -14.01 -23.95 3.30
C ARG A 223 -14.82 -25.19 2.96
N HIS A 224 -15.71 -25.61 3.86
CA HIS A 224 -16.39 -26.91 3.75
C HIS A 224 -17.75 -26.84 3.04
N LEU A 225 -18.52 -25.75 3.17
CA LEU A 225 -19.84 -25.64 2.53
C LEU A 225 -19.85 -25.76 1.00
N PRO A 226 -18.79 -25.43 0.23
CA PRO A 226 -18.73 -25.74 -1.19
C PRO A 226 -18.88 -27.23 -1.52
N ALA A 227 -18.52 -28.13 -0.60
CA ALA A 227 -18.68 -29.58 -0.75
C ALA A 227 -20.05 -30.10 -0.29
N ALA A 228 -20.93 -29.24 0.25
CA ALA A 228 -22.24 -29.65 0.75
C ALA A 228 -23.21 -30.04 -0.38
N GLU A 229 -24.16 -30.92 -0.07
CA GLU A 229 -25.26 -31.22 -0.99
C GLU A 229 -26.34 -30.12 -0.96
N PRO A 230 -26.79 -29.59 -2.11
CA PRO A 230 -27.80 -28.52 -2.16
C PRO A 230 -29.11 -28.86 -1.44
N ASP A 231 -29.61 -30.09 -1.60
CA ASP A 231 -30.86 -30.55 -0.98
C ASP A 231 -30.74 -30.69 0.54
N PHE A 232 -29.56 -31.08 1.01
CA PHE A 232 -29.26 -31.13 2.44
C PHE A 232 -29.27 -29.74 3.07
N LEU A 233 -28.62 -28.75 2.45
CA LEU A 233 -28.62 -27.37 2.97
C LEU A 233 -30.03 -26.78 3.02
N ALA A 234 -30.84 -27.02 1.98
CA ALA A 234 -32.21 -26.53 1.92
C ALA A 234 -33.12 -27.17 2.99
N SER A 235 -33.04 -28.49 3.16
CA SER A 235 -33.87 -29.23 4.12
C SER A 235 -33.47 -28.96 5.57
N SER A 236 -32.17 -28.93 5.88
CA SER A 236 -31.66 -28.61 7.22
C SER A 236 -31.98 -27.19 7.66
N LEU A 237 -31.88 -26.21 6.74
CA LEU A 237 -32.29 -24.84 7.01
C LEU A 237 -33.80 -24.74 7.30
N ALA A 238 -34.63 -25.44 6.52
CA ALA A 238 -36.08 -25.44 6.73
C ALA A 238 -36.48 -26.08 8.08
N ALA A 239 -35.70 -27.05 8.57
CA ALA A 239 -35.92 -27.72 9.84
C ALA A 239 -35.43 -26.91 11.07
N ALA A 240 -34.57 -25.92 10.87
CA ALA A 240 -34.02 -25.10 11.95
C ALA A 240 -35.05 -24.13 12.56
N GLU A 241 -34.81 -23.67 13.79
CA GLU A 241 -35.66 -22.67 14.44
C GLU A 241 -35.69 -21.32 13.68
N PRO A 242 -36.81 -20.58 13.65
CA PRO A 242 -36.95 -19.36 12.84
C PRO A 242 -35.87 -18.28 13.08
N ALA A 243 -35.40 -18.13 14.32
CA ALA A 243 -34.32 -17.21 14.65
C ALA A 243 -32.99 -17.65 14.01
N ARG A 244 -32.67 -18.95 14.11
CA ARG A 244 -31.49 -19.56 13.50
C ARG A 244 -31.55 -19.53 11.97
N GLN A 245 -32.72 -19.66 11.38
CA GLN A 245 -32.90 -19.54 9.93
C GLN A 245 -32.47 -18.16 9.41
N ALA A 246 -32.79 -17.08 10.13
CA ALA A 246 -32.43 -15.72 9.71
C ALA A 246 -30.90 -15.49 9.75
N ASP A 247 -30.24 -16.00 10.80
CA ASP A 247 -28.79 -15.94 10.94
C ASP A 247 -28.11 -16.81 9.87
N ALA A 248 -28.64 -18.01 9.62
CA ALA A 248 -28.15 -18.94 8.61
C ALA A 248 -28.21 -18.34 7.20
N ILE A 249 -29.33 -17.70 6.85
CA ILE A 249 -29.49 -17.02 5.56
C ILE A 249 -28.50 -15.86 5.44
N SER A 250 -28.28 -15.12 6.52
CA SER A 250 -27.29 -14.02 6.53
C SER A 250 -25.86 -14.55 6.35
N LEU A 251 -25.55 -15.69 6.97
CA LEU A 251 -24.27 -16.38 6.83
C LEU A 251 -24.09 -16.96 5.42
N LEU A 252 -25.10 -17.61 4.84
CA LEU A 252 -25.06 -18.11 3.47
C LEU A 252 -25.00 -16.97 2.45
N ALA A 253 -25.67 -15.84 2.69
CA ALA A 253 -25.51 -14.66 1.83
C ALA A 253 -24.14 -14.01 1.98
N LEU A 254 -23.52 -14.15 3.17
CA LEU A 254 -22.15 -13.75 3.40
C LEU A 254 -21.20 -14.65 2.62
N ILE A 255 -21.21 -16.00 2.85
CA ILE A 255 -20.31 -17.09 2.36
C ILE A 255 -20.61 -17.61 0.94
N ALA A 256 -21.83 -17.42 0.45
CA ALA A 256 -22.32 -17.77 -0.89
C ALA A 256 -21.62 -18.99 -1.51
N PRO A 257 -21.71 -20.16 -0.86
CA PRO A 257 -21.17 -21.40 -1.41
C PRO A 257 -22.05 -21.84 -2.59
N GLY A 258 -21.46 -22.44 -3.62
CA GLY A 258 -22.18 -22.90 -4.82
C GLY A 258 -23.47 -23.69 -4.50
N PRO A 259 -23.44 -24.68 -3.60
CA PRO A 259 -24.62 -25.45 -3.19
C PRO A 259 -25.78 -24.62 -2.58
N ALA A 260 -25.52 -23.42 -2.06
CA ALA A 260 -26.56 -22.58 -1.47
C ALA A 260 -27.29 -21.67 -2.49
N ALA A 261 -26.89 -21.68 -3.76
CA ALA A 261 -27.47 -20.82 -4.80
C ALA A 261 -29.00 -20.92 -4.87
N GLY A 262 -29.57 -22.13 -4.80
CA GLY A 262 -31.02 -22.35 -4.85
C GLY A 262 -31.78 -21.73 -3.66
N VAL A 263 -31.21 -21.82 -2.46
CA VAL A 263 -31.75 -21.21 -1.23
C VAL A 263 -31.64 -19.69 -1.28
N LEU A 264 -30.49 -19.16 -1.71
CA LEU A 264 -30.29 -17.71 -1.82
C LEU A 264 -31.19 -17.09 -2.88
N ARG A 265 -31.40 -17.81 -3.99
CA ARG A 265 -32.36 -17.42 -5.03
C ARG A 265 -33.79 -17.37 -4.48
N SER A 266 -34.23 -18.36 -3.69
CA SER A 266 -35.57 -18.33 -3.10
C SER A 266 -35.72 -17.14 -2.14
N VAL A 267 -34.69 -16.85 -1.34
CA VAL A 267 -34.66 -15.66 -0.45
C VAL A 267 -34.72 -14.36 -1.25
N ALA A 268 -33.99 -14.24 -2.36
CA ALA A 268 -34.02 -13.05 -3.21
C ALA A 268 -35.42 -12.79 -3.80
N LEU A 269 -36.13 -13.86 -4.18
CA LEU A 269 -37.46 -13.81 -4.78
C LEU A 269 -38.60 -13.64 -3.76
N ASP A 270 -38.37 -13.96 -2.48
CA ASP A 270 -39.39 -13.87 -1.43
C ASP A 270 -39.76 -12.42 -1.10
N ALA A 271 -40.95 -11.99 -1.52
CA ALA A 271 -41.46 -10.64 -1.29
C ALA A 271 -41.71 -10.31 0.19
N THR A 272 -41.83 -11.31 1.06
CA THR A 272 -42.09 -11.12 2.50
C THR A 272 -40.82 -10.77 3.29
N ARG A 273 -39.64 -10.94 2.68
CA ARG A 273 -38.34 -10.69 3.32
C ARG A 273 -37.90 -9.23 3.18
N PRO A 274 -37.09 -8.71 4.13
CA PRO A 274 -36.55 -7.35 4.05
C PRO A 274 -35.73 -7.09 2.78
N SER A 275 -35.90 -5.92 2.17
CA SER A 275 -35.23 -5.55 0.91
C SER A 275 -33.70 -5.59 0.97
N ALA A 276 -33.10 -5.27 2.13
CA ALA A 276 -31.66 -5.35 2.35
C ALA A 276 -31.12 -6.79 2.33
N LEU A 277 -31.85 -7.73 2.95
CA LEU A 277 -31.49 -9.15 2.95
C LEU A 277 -31.64 -9.73 1.54
N ARG A 278 -32.73 -9.39 0.85
CA ARG A 278 -32.97 -9.79 -0.54
C ARG A 278 -31.88 -9.28 -1.48
N ALA A 279 -31.43 -8.03 -1.32
CA ALA A 279 -30.34 -7.46 -2.12
C ALA A 279 -28.99 -8.19 -1.87
N ARG A 280 -28.69 -8.55 -0.61
CA ARG A 280 -27.52 -9.39 -0.29
C ARG A 280 -27.62 -10.76 -0.94
N ALA A 281 -28.80 -11.37 -0.92
CA ALA A 281 -29.04 -12.66 -1.57
C ALA A 281 -28.90 -12.57 -3.10
N VAL A 282 -29.37 -11.50 -3.75
CA VAL A 282 -29.11 -11.23 -5.18
C VAL A 282 -27.60 -11.21 -5.46
N ASN A 283 -26.83 -10.42 -4.72
CA ASN A 283 -25.37 -10.37 -4.88
C ASN A 283 -24.70 -11.72 -4.59
N ALA A 284 -25.25 -12.52 -3.68
CA ALA A 284 -24.75 -13.85 -3.36
C ALA A 284 -25.00 -14.84 -4.52
N VAL A 285 -26.19 -14.82 -5.13
CA VAL A 285 -26.52 -15.66 -6.29
C VAL A 285 -25.65 -15.32 -7.50
N PHE A 286 -25.35 -14.04 -7.78
CA PHE A 286 -24.39 -13.70 -8.85
C PHE A 286 -22.95 -14.19 -8.58
N ARG A 287 -22.60 -14.49 -7.32
CA ARG A 287 -21.28 -15.01 -6.93
C ARG A 287 -21.21 -16.54 -6.97
N CYS A 288 -22.31 -17.23 -6.69
CA CYS A 288 -22.29 -18.68 -6.45
C CYS A 288 -23.27 -19.48 -7.31
N GLY A 289 -24.23 -18.82 -7.96
CA GLY A 289 -25.25 -19.45 -8.78
C GLY A 289 -24.78 -19.71 -10.20
N ASN A 290 -25.48 -20.62 -10.87
CA ASN A 290 -25.30 -20.86 -12.30
C ASN A 290 -26.19 -19.90 -13.12
N GLU A 291 -26.09 -19.99 -14.45
CA GLU A 291 -26.88 -19.17 -15.37
C GLU A 291 -28.40 -19.27 -15.10
N ARG A 292 -28.91 -20.46 -14.76
CA ARG A 292 -30.32 -20.67 -14.43
C ARG A 292 -30.74 -19.90 -13.18
N ASP A 293 -29.87 -19.82 -12.17
CA ASP A 293 -30.15 -19.06 -10.95
C ASP A 293 -30.15 -17.56 -11.20
N VAL A 294 -29.20 -17.06 -12.00
CA VAL A 294 -29.13 -15.66 -12.42
C VAL A 294 -30.35 -15.27 -13.28
N LEU A 295 -30.72 -16.11 -14.25
CA LEU A 295 -31.90 -15.92 -15.10
C LEU A 295 -33.19 -15.80 -14.27
N ALA A 296 -33.34 -16.57 -13.20
CA ALA A 296 -34.49 -16.50 -12.33
C ALA A 296 -34.62 -15.14 -11.61
N LEU A 297 -33.49 -14.49 -11.30
CA LEU A 297 -33.48 -13.15 -10.69
C LEU A 297 -33.96 -12.06 -11.62
N LEU A 298 -33.98 -12.28 -12.94
CA LEU A 298 -34.52 -11.31 -13.90
C LEU A 298 -36.00 -11.01 -13.65
N SER A 299 -36.73 -11.91 -12.99
CA SER A 299 -38.10 -11.65 -12.55
C SER A 299 -38.22 -10.49 -11.56
N LEU A 300 -37.13 -10.12 -10.86
CA LEU A 300 -37.05 -8.95 -9.98
C LEU A 300 -36.88 -7.64 -10.74
N LEU A 301 -36.62 -7.68 -12.05
CA LEU A 301 -36.49 -6.50 -12.88
C LEU A 301 -37.88 -5.93 -13.21
N GLN A 302 -38.49 -5.30 -12.20
CA GLN A 302 -39.82 -4.70 -12.25
C GLN A 302 -39.82 -3.31 -11.61
N ALA A 303 -40.76 -2.47 -12.01
CA ALA A 303 -40.84 -1.09 -11.55
C ALA A 303 -41.15 -0.95 -10.05
N GLU A 304 -41.85 -1.92 -9.49
CA GLU A 304 -42.25 -1.94 -8.08
C GLU A 304 -41.16 -2.53 -7.16
N THR A 305 -40.09 -3.07 -7.74
CA THR A 305 -38.98 -3.66 -6.98
C THR A 305 -38.22 -2.60 -6.19
N ALA A 306 -37.95 -2.90 -4.93
CA ALA A 306 -37.21 -2.01 -4.04
C ALA A 306 -35.82 -1.64 -4.61
N GLN A 307 -35.45 -0.36 -4.47
CA GLN A 307 -34.21 0.19 -5.03
C GLN A 307 -32.92 -0.59 -4.67
N PRO A 308 -32.70 -1.08 -3.43
CA PRO A 308 -31.50 -1.86 -3.10
C PRO A 308 -31.38 -3.16 -3.91
N ILE A 309 -32.51 -3.78 -4.23
CA ILE A 309 -32.56 -5.02 -5.01
C ILE A 309 -32.22 -4.72 -6.47
N LEU A 310 -32.79 -3.65 -7.05
CA LEU A 310 -32.47 -3.23 -8.41
C LEU A 310 -30.99 -2.83 -8.56
N GLN A 311 -30.39 -2.19 -7.54
CA GLN A 311 -28.96 -1.86 -7.54
C GLN A 311 -28.09 -3.12 -7.52
N ALA A 312 -28.39 -4.08 -6.65
CA ALA A 312 -27.70 -5.37 -6.59
C ALA A 312 -27.83 -6.13 -7.92
N LEU A 313 -29.02 -6.15 -8.50
CA LEU A 313 -29.30 -6.81 -9.78
C LEU A 313 -28.50 -6.18 -10.92
N MET A 314 -28.51 -4.84 -11.05
CA MET A 314 -27.74 -4.14 -12.09
C MET A 314 -26.23 -4.30 -11.92
N ALA A 315 -25.74 -4.30 -10.68
CA ALA A 315 -24.32 -4.55 -10.41
C ALA A 315 -23.91 -5.97 -10.80
N GLY A 316 -24.73 -6.97 -10.49
CA GLY A 316 -24.51 -8.37 -10.89
C GLY A 316 -24.53 -8.55 -12.40
N LEU A 317 -25.52 -7.97 -13.09
CA LEU A 317 -25.66 -8.05 -14.54
C LEU A 317 -24.52 -7.38 -15.32
N ARG A 318 -23.80 -6.45 -14.68
CA ARG A 318 -22.60 -5.83 -15.28
C ARG A 318 -21.43 -6.80 -15.32
N LEU A 319 -21.37 -7.75 -14.38
CA LEU A 319 -20.35 -8.78 -14.32
C LEU A 319 -20.72 -9.99 -15.17
N GLN A 320 -21.99 -10.36 -15.16
CA GLN A 320 -22.53 -11.50 -15.91
C GLN A 320 -23.75 -11.03 -16.73
N PRO A 321 -23.51 -10.39 -17.89
CA PRO A 321 -24.59 -10.00 -18.78
C PRO A 321 -25.35 -11.23 -19.28
N VAL A 322 -26.66 -11.11 -19.34
CA VAL A 322 -27.57 -12.20 -19.74
C VAL A 322 -28.24 -11.83 -21.07
N PRO A 323 -28.55 -12.80 -21.96
CA PRO A 323 -29.29 -12.52 -23.18
C PRO A 323 -30.61 -11.76 -22.92
N ASP A 324 -31.00 -10.91 -23.87
CA ASP A 324 -32.22 -10.09 -23.85
C ASP A 324 -32.34 -9.06 -22.71
N ILE A 325 -31.28 -8.85 -21.92
CA ILE A 325 -31.32 -7.88 -20.82
C ILE A 325 -31.51 -6.45 -21.30
N ALA A 326 -30.93 -6.09 -22.45
CA ALA A 326 -31.12 -4.81 -23.10
C ALA A 326 -32.62 -4.51 -23.33
N GLN A 327 -33.35 -5.44 -23.95
CA GLN A 327 -34.78 -5.27 -24.25
C GLN A 327 -35.63 -5.13 -22.97
N ARG A 328 -35.30 -5.88 -21.91
CA ARG A 328 -36.00 -5.80 -20.63
C ARG A 328 -35.73 -4.47 -19.91
N LEU A 329 -34.50 -3.99 -19.94
CA LEU A 329 -34.13 -2.70 -19.36
C LEU A 329 -34.78 -1.55 -20.13
N GLU A 330 -34.83 -1.60 -21.47
CA GLU A 330 -35.52 -0.61 -22.30
C GLU A 330 -36.99 -0.45 -21.91
N ALA A 331 -37.71 -1.55 -21.68
CA ALA A 331 -39.09 -1.52 -21.22
C ALA A 331 -39.25 -0.89 -19.82
N MET A 332 -38.23 -1.00 -18.96
CA MET A 332 -38.21 -0.43 -17.62
C MET A 332 -37.78 1.04 -17.56
N MET A 333 -37.06 1.53 -18.56
CA MET A 333 -36.44 2.86 -18.56
C MET A 333 -37.36 4.02 -18.14
N PRO A 334 -38.64 4.11 -18.59
CA PRO A 334 -39.56 5.18 -18.17
C PRO A 334 -39.85 5.23 -16.67
N ARG A 335 -39.53 4.15 -15.94
CA ARG A 335 -39.88 3.97 -14.52
C ARG A 335 -38.65 3.97 -13.60
N LEU A 336 -37.44 4.08 -14.16
CA LEU A 336 -36.19 4.11 -13.39
C LEU A 336 -35.83 5.53 -12.94
N ARG A 337 -35.37 5.67 -11.69
CA ARG A 337 -34.78 6.92 -11.19
C ARG A 337 -33.44 7.20 -11.88
N THR A 338 -33.04 8.47 -12.00
CA THR A 338 -31.87 8.94 -12.77
C THR A 338 -30.57 8.16 -12.51
N ARG A 339 -30.27 7.79 -11.26
CA ARG A 339 -29.05 7.01 -10.93
C ARG A 339 -29.10 5.56 -11.42
N LEU A 340 -30.27 4.92 -11.39
CA LEU A 340 -30.46 3.57 -11.94
C LEU A 340 -30.57 3.60 -13.46
N ALA A 341 -31.10 4.68 -14.03
CA ALA A 341 -31.15 4.90 -15.47
C ALA A 341 -29.75 4.89 -16.09
N GLY A 342 -28.74 5.51 -15.45
CA GLY A 342 -27.36 5.47 -15.95
C GLY A 342 -26.75 4.07 -15.99
N LEU A 343 -27.01 3.23 -14.97
CA LEU A 343 -26.57 1.83 -14.95
C LEU A 343 -27.32 0.97 -15.96
N ALA A 344 -28.63 1.19 -16.11
CA ALA A 344 -29.44 0.49 -17.10
C ALA A 344 -28.99 0.81 -18.53
N ILE A 345 -28.71 2.08 -18.82
CA ILE A 345 -28.21 2.50 -20.13
C ILE A 345 -26.83 1.89 -20.41
N GLU A 346 -25.91 1.87 -19.43
CA GLU A 346 -24.64 1.15 -19.59
C GLU A 346 -24.86 -0.33 -19.94
N LEU A 347 -25.74 -1.03 -19.23
CA LEU A 347 -26.02 -2.43 -19.51
C LEU A 347 -26.65 -2.65 -20.90
N ILE A 348 -27.57 -1.76 -21.32
CA ILE A 348 -28.10 -1.78 -22.69
C ILE A 348 -26.97 -1.54 -23.71
N ILE A 349 -26.01 -0.68 -23.39
CA ILE A 349 -24.87 -0.42 -24.25
C ILE A 349 -23.95 -1.64 -24.36
N LEU A 350 -23.68 -2.32 -23.24
CA LEU A 350 -22.80 -3.50 -23.19
C LEU A 350 -23.43 -4.74 -23.87
N THR A 351 -24.76 -4.84 -23.88
CA THR A 351 -25.46 -6.09 -24.28
C THR A 351 -26.39 -5.94 -25.48
N GLY A 352 -26.72 -4.71 -25.87
CA GLY A 352 -27.61 -4.40 -26.98
C GLY A 352 -26.93 -4.42 -28.34
N ASP A 353 -27.76 -4.51 -29.38
CA ASP A 353 -27.27 -4.41 -30.76
C ASP A 353 -26.78 -2.98 -31.09
N ALA A 354 -26.15 -2.82 -32.25
CA ALA A 354 -25.60 -1.53 -32.68
C ALA A 354 -26.67 -0.42 -32.78
N ARG A 355 -27.92 -0.77 -33.10
CA ARG A 355 -29.03 0.17 -33.22
C ARG A 355 -29.50 0.65 -31.84
N GLN A 356 -29.66 -0.28 -30.89
CA GLN A 356 -29.99 0.02 -29.50
C GLN A 356 -28.90 0.88 -28.86
N ARG A 357 -27.62 0.53 -29.10
CA ARG A 357 -26.48 1.31 -28.62
C ARG A 357 -26.55 2.77 -29.06
N LEU A 358 -26.64 3.02 -30.36
CA LEU A 358 -26.73 4.38 -30.90
C LEU A 358 -27.97 5.12 -30.38
N HIS A 359 -29.13 4.45 -30.33
CA HIS A 359 -30.37 5.03 -29.82
C HIS A 359 -30.23 5.57 -28.38
N TRP A 360 -29.52 4.84 -27.51
CA TRP A 360 -29.35 5.25 -26.11
C TRP A 360 -28.21 6.26 -25.90
N LEU A 361 -27.16 6.23 -26.73
CA LEU A 361 -26.12 7.26 -26.71
C LEU A 361 -26.68 8.67 -26.97
N GLU A 362 -27.69 8.78 -27.83
CA GLU A 362 -28.39 10.05 -28.11
C GLU A 362 -29.20 10.57 -26.91
N ARG A 363 -29.50 9.71 -25.91
CA ARG A 363 -30.38 10.01 -24.77
C ARG A 363 -29.62 10.22 -23.47
N LEU A 364 -28.30 10.35 -23.53
CA LEU A 364 -27.43 10.53 -22.35
C LEU A 364 -27.53 11.91 -21.69
N GLY A 365 -28.10 12.91 -22.36
CA GLY A 365 -28.17 14.30 -21.90
C GLY A 365 -28.61 14.53 -20.44
N PRO A 366 -29.62 13.81 -19.92
CA PRO A 366 -30.08 13.95 -18.53
C PRO A 366 -29.14 13.36 -17.45
N LEU A 367 -28.08 12.63 -17.82
CA LEU A 367 -27.17 11.98 -16.88
C LEU A 367 -26.02 12.90 -16.44
N GLN A 368 -25.36 12.54 -15.33
CA GLN A 368 -24.15 13.22 -14.85
C GLN A 368 -23.00 13.05 -15.84
N ARG A 369 -22.11 14.04 -15.95
CA ARG A 369 -20.96 14.02 -16.89
C ARG A 369 -20.09 12.77 -16.74
N SER A 370 -19.88 12.31 -15.51
CA SER A 370 -19.11 11.09 -15.21
C SER A 370 -19.78 9.82 -15.74
N ASP A 371 -21.12 9.73 -15.68
CA ASP A 371 -21.87 8.60 -16.22
C ASP A 371 -21.86 8.62 -17.74
N GLN A 372 -22.02 9.79 -18.36
CA GLN A 372 -21.96 9.93 -19.82
C GLN A 372 -20.59 9.47 -20.36
N ALA A 373 -19.50 9.92 -19.73
CA ALA A 373 -18.15 9.54 -20.15
C ALA A 373 -17.91 8.02 -20.06
N ARG A 374 -18.29 7.42 -18.92
CA ARG A 374 -18.18 5.99 -18.69
C ARG A 374 -18.99 5.16 -19.71
N ILE A 375 -20.21 5.58 -20.01
CA ILE A 375 -21.08 4.88 -20.98
C ILE A 375 -20.51 4.99 -22.41
N ILE A 376 -19.95 6.14 -22.79
CA ILE A 376 -19.35 6.34 -24.11
C ILE A 376 -18.10 5.47 -24.29
N GLN A 377 -17.25 5.41 -23.28
CA GLN A 377 -16.09 4.53 -23.27
C GLN A 377 -16.51 3.05 -23.36
N ALA A 378 -17.54 2.65 -22.61
CA ALA A 378 -18.10 1.30 -22.69
C ALA A 378 -18.65 0.99 -24.09
N ALA A 379 -19.32 1.93 -24.74
CA ALA A 379 -19.84 1.76 -26.10
C ALA A 379 -18.72 1.48 -27.11
N TRP A 380 -17.62 2.24 -27.04
CA TRP A 380 -16.48 2.03 -27.92
C TRP A 380 -15.74 0.72 -27.64
N ALA A 381 -15.54 0.38 -26.35
CA ALA A 381 -14.88 -0.86 -25.95
C ALA A 381 -15.67 -2.13 -26.36
N THR A 382 -17.00 -2.04 -26.38
CA THR A 382 -17.88 -3.19 -26.69
C THR A 382 -17.89 -3.52 -28.18
N ASP A 383 -17.98 -2.51 -29.05
CA ASP A 383 -18.05 -2.71 -30.49
C ASP A 383 -17.56 -1.45 -31.24
N PRO A 384 -16.24 -1.34 -31.43
CA PRO A 384 -15.64 -0.23 -32.15
C PRO A 384 -16.05 -0.30 -33.63
N SER A 385 -16.88 0.64 -34.06
CA SER A 385 -17.45 0.65 -35.42
C SER A 385 -17.31 2.02 -36.10
N PRO A 386 -17.22 2.06 -37.44
CA PRO A 386 -17.19 3.32 -38.19
C PRO A 386 -18.41 4.21 -37.92
N SER A 387 -19.60 3.61 -37.80
CA SER A 387 -20.84 4.34 -37.49
C SER A 387 -20.77 5.06 -36.13
N LEU A 388 -20.15 4.43 -35.13
CA LEU A 388 -19.97 5.00 -33.81
C LEU A 388 -18.90 6.10 -33.82
N ALA A 389 -17.81 5.90 -34.56
CA ALA A 389 -16.79 6.94 -34.76
C ALA A 389 -17.38 8.18 -35.45
N SER A 390 -18.16 8.02 -36.52
CA SER A 390 -18.85 9.12 -37.19
C SER A 390 -19.89 9.79 -36.29
N TRP A 391 -20.55 9.04 -35.40
CA TRP A 391 -21.43 9.63 -34.39
C TRP A 391 -20.64 10.50 -33.41
N PHE A 392 -19.47 10.05 -32.93
CA PHE A 392 -18.59 10.86 -32.07
C PHE A 392 -18.14 12.15 -32.76
N GLU A 393 -17.75 12.09 -34.04
CA GLU A 393 -17.40 13.27 -34.84
C GLU A 393 -18.58 14.24 -34.95
N ALA A 394 -19.78 13.74 -35.28
CA ALA A 394 -20.98 14.56 -35.39
C ALA A 394 -21.35 15.23 -34.05
N GLN A 395 -21.19 14.53 -32.93
CA GLN A 395 -21.40 15.10 -31.60
C GLN A 395 -20.32 16.13 -31.25
N ALA A 396 -19.06 15.89 -31.61
CA ALA A 396 -17.95 16.80 -31.35
C ALA A 396 -18.05 18.09 -32.19
N ALA A 397 -18.67 18.00 -33.38
CA ALA A 397 -18.95 19.14 -34.25
C ALA A 397 -20.14 20.01 -33.77
N SER A 398 -20.92 19.53 -32.80
CA SER A 398 -22.11 20.23 -32.29
C SER A 398 -21.76 21.47 -31.47
N THR A 399 -22.63 22.48 -31.52
CA THR A 399 -22.55 23.67 -30.65
C THR A 399 -23.21 23.48 -29.28
N ASP A 400 -23.92 22.36 -29.05
CA ASP A 400 -24.45 21.99 -27.74
C ASP A 400 -23.32 21.49 -26.83
N PRO A 401 -23.05 22.12 -25.67
CA PRO A 401 -21.98 21.70 -24.76
C PRO A 401 -22.10 20.25 -24.29
N ALA A 402 -23.31 19.72 -24.17
CA ALA A 402 -23.52 18.33 -23.77
C ALA A 402 -23.16 17.37 -24.92
N ALA A 403 -23.56 17.65 -26.15
CA ALA A 403 -23.13 16.90 -27.33
C ALA A 403 -21.61 16.97 -27.54
N MET A 404 -21.02 18.16 -27.43
CA MET A 404 -19.59 18.37 -27.60
C MET A 404 -18.76 17.59 -26.58
N LEU A 405 -19.21 17.52 -25.31
CA LEU A 405 -18.60 16.65 -24.29
C LEU A 405 -18.61 15.19 -24.72
N ARG A 406 -19.76 14.68 -25.17
CA ARG A 406 -19.91 13.28 -25.59
C ARG A 406 -19.03 12.95 -26.78
N GLY A 407 -19.04 13.82 -27.79
CA GLY A 407 -18.19 13.69 -28.96
C GLY A 407 -16.72 13.70 -28.60
N ARG A 408 -16.28 14.64 -27.75
CA ARG A 408 -14.88 14.71 -27.30
C ARG A 408 -14.45 13.44 -26.59
N VAL A 409 -15.21 12.96 -25.60
CA VAL A 409 -14.88 11.73 -24.87
C VAL A 409 -14.84 10.53 -25.83
N GLY A 410 -15.76 10.48 -26.79
CA GLY A 410 -15.80 9.44 -27.83
C GLY A 410 -14.61 9.49 -28.78
N LEU A 411 -14.18 10.69 -29.18
CA LEU A 411 -12.97 10.89 -29.99
C LEU A 411 -11.71 10.51 -29.21
N GLN A 412 -11.60 10.88 -27.93
CA GLN A 412 -10.49 10.48 -27.07
C GLN A 412 -10.43 8.95 -26.85
N ALA A 413 -11.57 8.26 -26.90
CA ALA A 413 -11.61 6.81 -26.80
C ALA A 413 -11.30 6.12 -28.14
N SER A 414 -11.65 6.74 -29.27
CA SER A 414 -11.56 6.12 -30.60
C SER A 414 -10.34 6.51 -31.44
N ARG A 415 -9.60 7.55 -31.06
CA ARG A 415 -8.50 8.12 -31.85
C ARG A 415 -7.29 8.52 -31.02
N THR A 416 -6.16 8.67 -31.69
CA THR A 416 -4.93 9.21 -31.10
C THR A 416 -5.05 10.73 -30.82
N PRO A 417 -4.28 11.28 -29.87
CA PRO A 417 -4.26 12.72 -29.60
C PRO A 417 -4.04 13.58 -30.85
N ALA A 418 -3.11 13.18 -31.73
CA ALA A 418 -2.82 13.87 -32.98
C ALA A 418 -4.02 13.91 -33.94
N GLU A 419 -4.76 12.81 -34.09
CA GLU A 419 -5.96 12.73 -34.94
C GLU A 419 -7.11 13.57 -34.36
N VAL A 420 -7.27 13.59 -33.04
CA VAL A 420 -8.28 14.42 -32.37
C VAL A 420 -7.94 15.91 -32.53
N ALA A 421 -6.67 16.29 -32.38
CA ALA A 421 -6.21 17.65 -32.62
C ALA A 421 -6.38 18.06 -34.09
N ALA A 422 -6.08 17.17 -35.04
CA ALA A 422 -6.34 17.39 -36.47
C ALA A 422 -7.83 17.66 -36.75
N PHE A 423 -8.73 16.86 -36.16
CA PHE A 423 -10.16 17.08 -36.26
C PHE A 423 -10.57 18.48 -35.78
N TYR A 424 -10.13 18.91 -34.60
CA TYR A 424 -10.45 20.27 -34.11
C TYR A 424 -9.78 21.37 -34.93
N ARG A 425 -8.62 21.11 -35.54
CA ARG A 425 -7.95 22.06 -36.45
C ARG A 425 -8.78 22.32 -37.69
N ASP A 426 -9.32 21.26 -38.29
CA ASP A 426 -10.19 21.38 -39.46
C ASP A 426 -11.53 22.05 -39.08
N ARG A 427 -12.10 21.71 -37.93
CA ARG A 427 -13.29 22.40 -37.41
C ARG A 427 -13.05 23.89 -37.16
N LEU A 428 -11.87 24.28 -36.70
CA LEU A 428 -11.53 25.68 -36.50
C LEU A 428 -11.45 26.45 -37.83
N ARG A 429 -10.96 25.80 -38.90
CA ARG A 429 -10.92 26.36 -40.27
C ARG A 429 -12.30 26.48 -40.89
N GLU A 430 -13.18 25.53 -40.62
CA GLU A 430 -14.56 25.49 -41.12
C GLU A 430 -15.52 26.42 -40.37
N ALA A 431 -15.17 26.86 -39.16
CA ALA A 431 -16.05 27.70 -38.36
C ALA A 431 -16.17 29.11 -38.96
N ASP A 432 -17.40 29.52 -39.25
CA ASP A 432 -17.71 30.80 -39.92
C ASP A 432 -18.00 31.92 -38.91
N THR A 433 -18.35 31.57 -37.66
CA THR A 433 -18.70 32.54 -36.61
C THR A 433 -17.70 32.54 -35.46
N ALA A 434 -17.55 33.70 -34.80
CA ALA A 434 -16.72 33.82 -33.60
C ALA A 434 -17.18 32.89 -32.46
N GLN A 435 -18.50 32.64 -32.36
CA GLN A 435 -19.06 31.75 -31.34
C GLN A 435 -18.70 30.28 -31.59
N GLU A 436 -18.75 29.81 -32.84
CA GLU A 436 -18.34 28.45 -33.19
C GLU A 436 -16.84 28.25 -32.96
N ARG A 437 -16.02 29.23 -33.36
CA ARG A 437 -14.58 29.21 -33.10
C ARG A 437 -14.28 29.13 -31.61
N GLN A 438 -14.98 29.91 -30.78
CA GLN A 438 -14.83 29.84 -29.34
C GLN A 438 -15.20 28.46 -28.78
N ALA A 439 -16.28 27.84 -29.26
CA ALA A 439 -16.67 26.50 -28.84
C ALA A 439 -15.62 25.44 -29.20
N VAL A 440 -15.06 25.51 -30.43
CA VAL A 440 -13.98 24.63 -30.89
C VAL A 440 -12.72 24.78 -30.03
N LEU A 441 -12.28 26.02 -29.77
CA LEU A 441 -11.10 26.29 -28.94
C LEU A 441 -11.31 25.81 -27.48
N GLN A 442 -12.52 25.96 -26.94
CA GLN A 442 -12.86 25.44 -25.61
C GLN A 442 -12.86 23.91 -25.57
N ALA A 443 -13.38 23.25 -26.61
CA ALA A 443 -13.36 21.80 -26.73
C ALA A 443 -11.93 21.25 -26.83
N ALA A 444 -11.09 21.89 -27.65
CA ALA A 444 -9.68 21.55 -27.80
C ALA A 444 -8.92 21.71 -26.47
N ARG A 445 -9.14 22.82 -25.74
CA ARG A 445 -8.54 23.01 -24.41
C ARG A 445 -8.85 21.88 -23.43
N GLU A 446 -10.09 21.38 -23.44
CA GLU A 446 -10.50 20.31 -22.53
C GLU A 446 -9.88 18.93 -22.86
N LEU A 447 -9.15 18.81 -23.98
CA LEU A 447 -8.37 17.60 -24.32
C LEU A 447 -7.13 17.44 -23.44
N ARG A 448 -6.49 18.55 -23.04
CA ARG A 448 -5.26 18.57 -22.23
C ARG A 448 -4.10 17.75 -22.83
N THR A 449 -3.87 17.88 -24.13
CA THR A 449 -2.73 17.27 -24.85
C THR A 449 -1.87 18.34 -25.51
N ASP A 450 -0.60 18.03 -25.79
CA ASP A 450 0.36 18.96 -26.40
C ASP A 450 -0.11 19.41 -27.79
N GLU A 451 -0.69 18.52 -28.58
CA GLU A 451 -1.20 18.85 -29.92
C GLU A 451 -2.42 19.79 -29.88
N ALA A 452 -3.20 19.75 -28.80
CA ALA A 452 -4.29 20.70 -28.57
C ALA A 452 -3.77 22.08 -28.13
N LEU A 453 -2.65 22.11 -27.40
CA LEU A 453 -1.95 23.35 -27.05
C LEU A 453 -1.39 24.04 -28.30
N GLU A 454 -0.73 23.29 -29.19
CA GLU A 454 -0.23 23.80 -30.48
C GLU A 454 -1.34 24.46 -31.30
N LEU A 455 -2.52 23.85 -31.35
CA LEU A 455 -3.68 24.42 -32.05
C LEU A 455 -4.09 25.79 -31.49
N LEU A 456 -4.08 25.95 -30.17
CA LEU A 456 -4.40 27.23 -29.53
C LEU A 456 -3.34 28.30 -29.84
N VAL A 457 -2.07 27.91 -29.80
CA VAL A 457 -0.92 28.78 -30.09
C VAL A 457 -0.94 29.25 -31.55
N ASP A 458 -1.11 28.32 -32.50
CA ASP A 458 -1.19 28.62 -33.92
C ASP A 458 -2.32 29.61 -34.22
N TRP A 459 -3.48 29.44 -33.59
CA TRP A 459 -4.59 30.36 -33.74
C TRP A 459 -4.26 31.76 -33.19
N LEU A 460 -3.63 31.86 -32.01
CA LEU A 460 -3.20 33.14 -31.44
C LEU A 460 -2.20 33.89 -32.33
N ALA A 461 -1.39 33.17 -33.12
CA ALA A 461 -0.45 33.75 -34.07
C ALA A 461 -1.11 34.33 -35.35
N THR A 462 -2.40 34.09 -35.59
CA THR A 462 -3.13 34.64 -36.74
C THR A 462 -3.60 36.09 -36.52
N GLU A 463 -3.90 36.82 -37.61
CA GLU A 463 -4.49 38.17 -37.53
C GLU A 463 -5.86 38.15 -36.84
N GLU A 464 -6.62 37.07 -37.05
CA GLU A 464 -7.89 36.86 -36.41
C GLU A 464 -7.75 36.65 -34.90
N GLY A 465 -6.86 35.74 -34.48
CA GLY A 465 -6.58 35.48 -33.06
C GLY A 465 -6.18 36.76 -32.33
N ARG A 466 -5.32 37.59 -32.94
CA ARG A 466 -4.95 38.91 -32.42
C ARG A 466 -6.13 39.86 -32.22
N ARG A 467 -7.14 39.83 -33.08
CA ARG A 467 -8.29 40.74 -32.99
C ARG A 467 -9.45 40.18 -32.19
N HIS A 468 -9.44 38.89 -31.86
CA HIS A 468 -10.55 38.23 -31.20
C HIS A 468 -10.73 38.74 -29.75
N PRO A 469 -11.96 39.07 -29.29
CA PRO A 469 -12.19 39.63 -27.95
C PRO A 469 -11.69 38.75 -26.80
N SER A 470 -11.82 37.42 -26.94
CA SER A 470 -11.41 36.45 -25.91
C SER A 470 -9.93 36.06 -25.96
N SER A 471 -9.16 36.56 -26.94
CA SER A 471 -7.77 36.16 -27.14
C SER A 471 -6.89 36.49 -25.94
N ALA A 472 -7.16 37.56 -25.20
CA ALA A 472 -6.46 37.89 -23.96
C ALA A 472 -6.63 36.79 -22.89
N SER A 473 -7.81 36.18 -22.80
CA SER A 473 -8.05 35.07 -21.88
C SER A 473 -7.28 33.81 -22.30
N TRP A 474 -7.26 33.51 -23.60
CA TRP A 474 -6.51 32.36 -24.13
C TRP A 474 -5.00 32.55 -24.00
N ALA A 475 -4.49 33.74 -24.33
CA ALA A 475 -3.10 34.13 -24.17
C ALA A 475 -2.63 33.96 -22.72
N SER A 476 -3.44 34.35 -21.73
CA SER A 476 -3.09 34.18 -20.31
C SER A 476 -2.83 32.74 -19.87
N LEU A 477 -3.37 31.75 -20.61
CA LEU A 477 -3.20 30.33 -20.35
C LEU A 477 -1.90 29.77 -20.94
N VAL A 478 -1.38 30.40 -22.00
CA VAL A 478 -0.21 29.91 -22.76
C VAL A 478 1.00 30.85 -22.67
N VAL A 479 0.91 31.92 -21.89
CA VAL A 479 1.96 32.96 -21.77
C VAL A 479 3.30 32.41 -21.25
N GLU A 480 3.30 31.29 -20.53
CA GLU A 480 4.52 30.63 -20.03
C GLU A 480 4.99 29.49 -20.94
N GLU A 481 4.24 29.16 -21.99
CA GLU A 481 4.53 28.03 -22.87
C GLU A 481 5.56 28.43 -23.94
N PRO A 482 6.70 27.73 -24.06
CA PRO A 482 7.72 28.05 -25.07
C PRO A 482 7.18 27.98 -26.51
N ALA A 483 6.23 27.07 -26.76
CA ALA A 483 5.58 26.95 -28.07
C ALA A 483 4.89 28.26 -28.49
N ALA A 484 4.43 29.08 -27.54
CA ALA A 484 3.71 30.31 -27.80
C ALA A 484 4.61 31.51 -28.19
N ALA A 485 5.94 31.37 -28.16
CA ALA A 485 6.88 32.47 -28.37
C ALA A 485 6.62 33.26 -29.65
N ARG A 486 6.51 32.55 -30.79
CA ARG A 486 6.22 33.16 -32.08
C ARG A 486 4.91 33.97 -32.09
N ALA A 487 3.89 33.51 -31.37
CA ALA A 487 2.62 34.23 -31.30
C ALA A 487 2.79 35.56 -30.57
N PHE A 488 3.52 35.57 -29.45
CA PHE A 488 3.75 36.77 -28.65
C PHE A 488 4.71 37.77 -29.30
N GLU A 489 5.73 37.31 -30.03
CA GLU A 489 6.58 38.16 -30.89
C GLU A 489 5.72 38.94 -31.90
N LEU A 490 4.85 38.23 -32.63
CA LEU A 490 3.94 38.85 -33.59
C LEU A 490 2.94 39.82 -32.93
N TRP A 491 2.53 39.56 -31.70
CA TRP A 491 1.69 40.47 -30.93
C TRP A 491 2.45 41.75 -30.58
N TRP A 492 3.72 41.62 -30.22
CA TRP A 492 4.55 42.74 -29.82
C TRP A 492 4.90 43.67 -30.99
N ASP A 493 5.15 43.11 -32.18
CA ASP A 493 5.36 43.88 -33.42
C ASP A 493 4.20 44.84 -33.74
N VAL A 494 2.99 44.52 -33.27
CA VAL A 494 1.78 45.32 -33.47
C VAL A 494 1.17 45.81 -32.15
N ALA A 495 1.97 45.90 -31.09
CA ALA A 495 1.53 46.17 -29.72
C ALA A 495 0.60 47.40 -29.58
N GLU A 496 0.83 48.45 -30.37
CA GLU A 496 0.00 49.67 -30.36
C GLU A 496 -1.44 49.45 -30.84
N SER A 497 -1.67 48.39 -31.62
CA SER A 497 -3.00 48.03 -32.14
C SER A 497 -3.75 47.03 -31.27
N LEU A 498 -3.10 46.47 -30.26
CA LEU A 498 -3.67 45.47 -29.35
C LEU A 498 -4.41 46.11 -28.17
N GLN A 499 -5.32 45.36 -27.56
CA GLN A 499 -5.91 45.74 -26.29
C GLN A 499 -4.83 45.76 -25.19
N PRO A 500 -4.93 46.63 -24.17
CA PRO A 500 -3.93 46.73 -23.10
C PRO A 500 -3.59 45.38 -22.47
N VAL A 501 -4.57 44.53 -22.16
CA VAL A 501 -4.35 43.22 -21.54
C VAL A 501 -3.61 42.24 -22.48
N GLN A 502 -3.84 42.33 -23.79
CA GLN A 502 -3.11 41.52 -24.77
C GLN A 502 -1.65 41.95 -24.86
N ARG A 503 -1.42 43.26 -24.86
CA ARG A 503 -0.09 43.86 -24.80
C ARG A 503 0.64 43.47 -23.51
N ASP A 504 -0.07 43.46 -22.39
CA ASP A 504 0.46 43.03 -21.09
C ASP A 504 0.95 41.56 -21.17
N TRP A 505 0.20 40.65 -21.80
CA TRP A 505 0.63 39.26 -21.99
C TRP A 505 1.80 39.08 -22.93
N ALA A 506 1.80 39.78 -24.08
CA ALA A 506 2.94 39.76 -24.99
C ALA A 506 4.21 40.29 -24.30
N ALA A 507 4.09 41.39 -23.57
CA ALA A 507 5.19 41.96 -22.81
C ALA A 507 5.68 41.01 -21.71
N CYS A 508 4.79 40.32 -20.99
CA CYS A 508 5.17 39.31 -19.99
C CYS A 508 6.00 38.18 -20.61
N HIS A 509 5.61 37.69 -21.78
CA HIS A 509 6.38 36.63 -22.46
C HIS A 509 7.76 37.12 -22.93
N LEU A 510 7.83 38.36 -23.43
CA LEU A 510 9.05 38.93 -24.02
C LEU A 510 9.95 39.69 -23.03
N ALA A 511 9.58 39.77 -21.75
CA ALA A 511 10.26 40.59 -20.74
C ALA A 511 11.75 40.29 -20.55
N ASP A 512 12.17 39.06 -20.88
CA ASP A 512 13.56 38.61 -20.86
C ASP A 512 14.32 39.03 -22.13
N GLN A 513 13.64 39.05 -23.28
CA GLN A 513 14.27 39.17 -24.60
C GLN A 513 14.23 40.60 -25.17
N ASP A 514 13.24 41.41 -24.78
CA ASP A 514 13.04 42.78 -25.28
C ASP A 514 13.03 43.82 -24.14
N PRO A 515 14.05 44.71 -24.08
CA PRO A 515 14.10 45.79 -23.08
C PRO A 515 12.90 46.74 -23.11
N SER A 516 12.29 46.97 -24.28
CA SER A 516 11.11 47.81 -24.42
C SER A 516 9.86 47.16 -23.83
N ALA A 517 9.74 45.84 -23.94
CA ALA A 517 8.69 45.06 -23.28
C ALA A 517 8.83 45.12 -21.77
N ARG A 518 10.06 44.96 -21.27
CA ARG A 518 10.36 45.09 -19.85
C ARG A 518 10.03 46.48 -19.30
N ALA A 519 10.49 47.54 -19.95
CA ALA A 519 10.22 48.92 -19.56
C ALA A 519 8.71 49.21 -19.50
N TYR A 520 7.96 48.70 -20.49
CA TYR A 520 6.50 48.78 -20.51
C TYR A 520 5.87 48.11 -19.28
N LEU A 521 6.30 46.90 -18.90
CA LEU A 521 5.77 46.19 -17.72
C LEU A 521 6.01 46.95 -16.41
N VAL A 522 7.20 47.53 -16.23
CA VAL A 522 7.57 48.30 -15.03
C VAL A 522 6.65 49.51 -14.86
N GLU A 523 6.37 50.24 -15.95
CA GLU A 523 5.44 51.38 -15.95
C GLU A 523 3.99 50.93 -15.70
N ARG A 524 3.61 49.77 -16.25
CA ARG A 524 2.24 49.26 -16.25
C ARG A 524 1.81 48.63 -14.91
N MET A 525 2.75 48.08 -14.15
CA MET A 525 2.53 47.36 -12.89
C MET A 525 1.52 48.01 -11.92
N PRO A 526 1.59 49.32 -11.57
CA PRO A 526 0.64 49.94 -10.63
C PRO A 526 -0.78 50.14 -11.19
N GLN A 527 -1.00 49.96 -12.50
CA GLN A 527 -2.23 50.31 -13.20
C GLN A 527 -3.12 49.11 -13.55
N VAL A 528 -2.67 47.88 -13.24
CA VAL A 528 -3.33 46.63 -13.61
C VAL A 528 -3.86 45.88 -12.40
N GLU A 529 -4.79 44.95 -12.63
CA GLU A 529 -5.37 44.12 -11.58
C GLU A 529 -4.36 43.12 -10.99
N THR A 530 -4.62 42.65 -9.77
CA THR A 530 -3.73 41.75 -9.01
C THR A 530 -3.30 40.51 -9.79
N ALA A 531 -4.19 39.92 -10.60
CA ALA A 531 -3.86 38.74 -11.40
C ALA A 531 -2.77 39.03 -12.44
N VAL A 532 -2.80 40.21 -13.05
CA VAL A 532 -1.80 40.66 -14.03
C VAL A 532 -0.53 41.09 -13.29
N GLN A 533 -0.63 41.79 -12.17
CA GLN A 533 0.52 42.15 -11.31
C GLN A 533 1.35 40.93 -10.91
N VAL A 534 0.68 39.83 -10.55
CA VAL A 534 1.31 38.55 -10.24
C VAL A 534 2.13 38.03 -11.41
N ARG A 535 1.57 38.07 -12.63
CA ARG A 535 2.23 37.57 -13.84
C ARG A 535 3.38 38.47 -14.28
N ILE A 536 3.24 39.79 -14.17
CA ILE A 536 4.32 40.75 -14.40
C ILE A 536 5.50 40.43 -13.50
N MET A 537 5.27 40.28 -12.19
CA MET A 537 6.34 39.95 -11.24
C MET A 537 6.99 38.59 -11.54
N THR A 538 6.21 37.59 -11.96
CA THR A 538 6.76 36.30 -12.42
C THR A 538 7.65 36.47 -13.65
N ALA A 539 7.22 37.23 -14.66
CA ALA A 539 8.00 37.50 -15.86
C ALA A 539 9.31 38.27 -15.57
N LEU A 540 9.28 39.25 -14.65
CA LEU A 540 10.50 39.96 -14.26
C LEU A 540 11.47 39.05 -13.48
N SER A 541 10.94 38.09 -12.71
CA SER A 541 11.73 37.13 -11.93
C SER A 541 12.38 36.03 -12.76
N SER A 542 11.90 35.75 -13.99
CA SER A 542 12.55 34.77 -14.86
C SER A 542 13.88 35.30 -15.43
N SER A 543 14.04 36.63 -15.51
CA SER A 543 15.27 37.28 -15.93
C SER A 543 15.47 38.61 -15.18
N PRO A 544 16.06 38.57 -13.97
CA PRO A 544 16.20 39.75 -13.11
C PRO A 544 17.23 40.76 -13.65
N GLN A 545 16.91 42.06 -13.61
CA GLN A 545 17.83 43.14 -13.97
C GLN A 545 18.05 44.12 -12.81
N PRO A 546 19.24 44.76 -12.71
CA PRO A 546 19.54 45.70 -11.62
C PRO A 546 18.53 46.86 -11.48
N ASP A 547 17.92 47.30 -12.58
CA ASP A 547 16.92 48.38 -12.58
C ASP A 547 15.60 47.99 -11.86
N ASP A 548 15.33 46.69 -11.69
CA ASP A 548 14.11 46.21 -11.03
C ASP A 548 14.17 46.33 -9.50
N VAL A 549 15.34 46.56 -8.90
CA VAL A 549 15.53 46.59 -7.44
C VAL A 549 14.58 47.58 -6.77
N GLY A 550 14.42 48.77 -7.37
CA GLY A 550 13.52 49.79 -6.85
C GLY A 550 12.06 49.33 -6.85
N LEU A 551 11.63 48.68 -7.93
CA LEU A 551 10.28 48.13 -8.08
C LEU A 551 10.06 46.99 -7.08
N ALA A 552 10.96 46.00 -7.04
CA ALA A 552 10.86 44.84 -6.18
C ALA A 552 10.78 45.23 -4.70
N LEU A 553 11.65 46.15 -4.25
CA LEU A 553 11.66 46.65 -2.89
C LEU A 553 10.36 47.39 -2.51
N ALA A 554 9.88 48.26 -3.41
CA ALA A 554 8.65 49.02 -3.17
C ALA A 554 7.42 48.12 -3.06
N TRP A 555 7.34 47.07 -3.89
CA TRP A 555 6.20 46.15 -3.89
C TRP A 555 6.27 45.09 -2.78
N ALA A 556 7.45 44.59 -2.41
CA ALA A 556 7.59 43.68 -1.27
C ALA A 556 7.18 44.36 0.06
N SER A 557 7.58 45.61 0.22
CA SER A 557 7.35 46.41 1.43
C SER A 557 5.95 47.06 1.49
N ARG A 558 5.18 47.02 0.40
CA ARG A 558 3.86 47.64 0.31
C ARG A 558 2.83 46.86 1.13
N ALA A 559 2.26 47.47 2.17
CA ALA A 559 1.28 46.81 3.03
C ALA A 559 -0.11 46.64 2.37
N ASP A 560 -0.45 47.50 1.40
CA ASP A 560 -1.73 47.50 0.66
C ASP A 560 -1.72 46.56 -0.57
N ALA A 561 -0.57 46.04 -0.96
CA ALA A 561 -0.47 45.09 -2.07
C ALA A 561 -0.91 43.69 -1.64
N ALA A 562 -1.53 42.94 -2.56
CA ALA A 562 -1.93 41.56 -2.29
C ALA A 562 -0.72 40.66 -2.04
N ASP A 563 -0.83 39.74 -1.07
CA ASP A 563 0.24 38.82 -0.68
C ASP A 563 0.92 38.08 -1.84
N PRO A 564 0.21 37.58 -2.88
CA PRO A 564 0.85 36.89 -4.00
C PRO A 564 1.78 37.80 -4.83
N VAL A 565 1.52 39.10 -4.88
CA VAL A 565 2.36 40.10 -5.57
C VAL A 565 3.58 40.40 -4.72
N ARG A 566 3.37 40.68 -3.43
CA ARG A 566 4.45 40.96 -2.47
C ARG A 566 5.46 39.83 -2.41
N THR A 567 4.97 38.58 -2.35
CA THR A 567 5.79 37.37 -2.27
C THR A 567 6.68 37.21 -3.51
N ARG A 568 6.16 37.48 -4.72
CA ARG A 568 6.96 37.45 -5.96
C ARG A 568 7.94 38.61 -6.05
N ALA A 569 7.54 39.80 -5.60
CA ALA A 569 8.44 40.95 -5.52
C ALA A 569 9.62 40.69 -4.56
N ALA A 570 9.37 39.98 -3.44
CA ALA A 570 10.41 39.53 -2.53
C ALA A 570 11.35 38.50 -3.16
N ALA A 571 10.82 37.55 -3.94
CA ALA A 571 11.63 36.58 -4.69
C ALA A 571 12.53 37.27 -5.73
N LEU A 572 11.99 38.24 -6.47
CA LEU A 572 12.78 39.07 -7.40
C LEU A 572 13.86 39.87 -6.67
N LEU A 573 13.52 40.53 -5.55
CA LEU A 573 14.48 41.29 -4.74
C LEU A 573 15.62 40.39 -4.23
N ALA A 574 15.28 39.17 -3.82
CA ALA A 574 16.22 38.17 -3.35
C ALA A 574 17.20 37.71 -4.45
N GLN A 575 16.71 37.43 -5.66
CA GLN A 575 17.55 37.11 -6.82
C GLN A 575 18.54 38.24 -7.13
N LEU A 576 18.09 39.50 -7.06
CA LEU A 576 18.93 40.67 -7.29
C LEU A 576 19.94 40.90 -6.15
N ALA A 577 19.53 40.62 -4.90
CA ALA A 577 20.40 40.71 -3.73
C ALA A 577 21.58 39.73 -3.81
N GLY A 578 21.40 38.53 -4.36
CA GLY A 578 22.51 37.59 -4.61
C GLY A 578 23.52 38.07 -5.67
N GLN A 579 23.13 39.01 -6.53
CA GLN A 579 23.99 39.55 -7.58
C GLN A 579 24.83 40.74 -7.11
N ASP A 580 24.27 41.62 -6.27
CA ASP A 580 24.87 42.90 -5.87
C ASP A 580 24.81 43.16 -4.36
N ALA A 581 25.96 43.50 -3.75
CA ALA A 581 26.10 43.74 -2.32
C ALA A 581 25.32 44.99 -1.85
N THR A 582 25.15 46.00 -2.72
CA THR A 582 24.36 47.19 -2.39
C THR A 582 22.89 46.83 -2.26
N THR A 583 22.39 46.01 -3.16
CA THR A 583 21.03 45.46 -3.16
C THR A 583 20.79 44.54 -1.97
N ALA A 584 21.75 43.67 -1.65
CA ALA A 584 21.75 42.86 -0.43
C ALA A 584 21.56 43.71 0.83
N SER A 585 22.34 44.78 0.98
CA SER A 585 22.21 45.69 2.13
C SER A 585 20.80 46.29 2.22
N ARG A 586 20.25 46.74 1.09
CA ARG A 586 18.89 47.33 1.05
C ARG A 586 17.80 46.31 1.34
N ALA A 587 17.94 45.08 0.87
CA ALA A 587 17.01 43.99 1.15
C ALA A 587 17.05 43.61 2.65
N TRP A 588 18.25 43.55 3.23
CA TRP A 588 18.45 43.28 4.65
C TRP A 588 17.86 44.38 5.53
N GLU A 589 18.12 45.65 5.24
CA GLU A 589 17.55 46.79 5.97
C GLU A 589 16.02 46.76 5.99
N ALA A 590 15.38 46.41 4.86
CA ALA A 590 13.94 46.30 4.77
C ALA A 590 13.39 45.14 5.63
N LEU A 591 14.07 43.99 5.63
CA LEU A 591 13.73 42.85 6.46
C LEU A 591 13.89 43.18 7.95
N GLU A 592 15.01 43.81 8.34
CA GLU A 592 15.28 44.19 9.72
C GLU A 592 14.24 45.21 10.22
N THR A 593 13.91 46.21 9.39
CA THR A 593 12.87 47.19 9.70
C THR A 593 11.52 46.49 9.94
N ALA A 594 11.17 45.50 9.13
CA ALA A 594 9.94 44.73 9.31
C ALA A 594 9.96 43.88 10.59
N ALA A 595 11.10 43.26 10.91
CA ALA A 595 11.28 42.46 12.13
C ALA A 595 11.19 43.31 13.40
N GLN A 596 11.68 44.56 13.34
CA GLN A 596 11.56 45.51 14.44
C GLN A 596 10.11 46.02 14.60
N ALA A 597 9.38 46.18 13.51
CA ALA A 597 7.99 46.64 13.54
C ALA A 597 7.02 45.59 14.11
N ASP A 598 7.24 44.30 13.82
CA ASP A 598 6.44 43.18 14.35
C ASP A 598 7.33 41.99 14.73
N PRO A 599 7.85 41.94 15.98
CA PRO A 599 8.80 40.91 16.39
C PRO A 599 8.18 39.53 16.62
N LEU A 600 6.84 39.41 16.59
CA LEU A 600 6.13 38.17 16.91
C LEU A 600 5.61 37.43 15.67
N GLN A 601 5.31 38.15 14.59
CA GLN A 601 4.77 37.56 13.37
C GLN A 601 5.71 37.76 12.19
N VAL A 602 6.00 36.68 11.46
CA VAL A 602 6.81 36.72 10.24
C VAL A 602 5.90 36.60 9.01
N PRO A 603 5.63 37.72 8.29
CA PRO A 603 4.89 37.71 7.05
C PRO A 603 5.47 36.76 5.99
N ARG A 604 4.61 36.15 5.17
CA ARG A 604 5.02 35.21 4.10
C ARG A 604 5.99 35.83 3.10
N VAL A 605 5.89 37.14 2.84
CA VAL A 605 6.78 37.87 1.93
C VAL A 605 8.26 37.77 2.35
N TRP A 606 8.56 37.86 3.65
CA TRP A 606 9.93 37.84 4.15
C TRP A 606 10.50 36.42 4.22
N ARG A 607 9.64 35.42 4.41
CA ARG A 607 10.01 34.00 4.27
C ARG A 607 10.48 33.69 2.85
N ALA A 608 9.68 34.12 1.86
CA ALA A 608 10.03 33.96 0.45
C ALA A 608 11.32 34.71 0.08
N LEU A 609 11.54 35.91 0.62
CA LEU A 609 12.78 36.66 0.41
C LEU A 609 14.00 35.86 0.87
N VAL A 610 14.02 35.40 2.11
CA VAL A 610 15.18 34.67 2.67
C VAL A 610 15.42 33.36 1.95
N ARG A 611 14.35 32.61 1.67
CA ARG A 611 14.44 31.36 0.92
C ARG A 611 15.05 31.58 -0.46
N THR A 612 14.45 32.44 -1.27
CA THR A 612 14.93 32.70 -2.63
C THR A 612 16.33 33.31 -2.62
N TRP A 613 16.70 34.09 -1.60
CA TRP A 613 18.03 34.72 -1.55
C TRP A 613 19.10 33.66 -1.28
N ALA A 614 18.87 32.75 -0.34
CA ALA A 614 19.78 31.64 -0.10
C ALA A 614 19.87 30.67 -1.30
N GLU A 615 18.75 30.42 -2.01
CA GLU A 615 18.70 29.61 -3.24
C GLU A 615 19.56 30.24 -4.36
N THR A 616 19.54 31.56 -4.50
CA THR A 616 20.11 32.27 -5.65
C THR A 616 21.51 32.86 -5.41
N GLU A 617 21.90 33.05 -4.15
CA GLU A 617 23.25 33.47 -3.76
C GLU A 617 24.24 32.34 -4.06
N THR A 618 25.02 32.47 -5.13
CA THR A 618 25.99 31.46 -5.54
C THR A 618 27.30 31.54 -4.76
N ARG A 619 27.56 32.64 -4.04
CA ARG A 619 28.80 32.80 -3.27
C ARG A 619 28.63 32.27 -1.87
N ALA A 620 29.55 31.37 -1.51
CA ALA A 620 29.78 30.87 -0.17
C ALA A 620 29.68 31.93 0.92
N ALA A 621 30.50 32.97 0.77
CA ALA A 621 30.59 34.08 1.70
C ALA A 621 29.28 34.87 1.83
N GLY A 622 28.49 34.95 0.75
CA GLY A 622 27.18 35.63 0.75
C GLY A 622 26.15 34.88 1.57
N ARG A 623 26.06 33.54 1.41
CA ARG A 623 25.18 32.70 2.23
C ARG A 623 25.58 32.71 3.69
N VAL A 624 26.88 32.66 3.98
CA VAL A 624 27.41 32.76 5.35
C VAL A 624 27.05 34.10 5.99
N ALA A 625 27.23 35.20 5.25
CA ALA A 625 26.87 36.53 5.74
C ALA A 625 25.36 36.64 6.02
N LEU A 626 24.51 36.13 5.11
CA LEU A 626 23.06 36.10 5.31
C LEU A 626 22.68 35.30 6.56
N TYR A 627 23.30 34.13 6.78
CA TYR A 627 23.05 33.33 7.98
C TYR A 627 23.47 34.04 9.27
N GLU A 628 24.68 34.61 9.31
CA GLU A 628 25.16 35.39 10.47
C GLU A 628 24.22 36.56 10.79
N GLN A 629 23.74 37.23 9.75
CA GLN A 629 22.76 38.30 9.86
C GLN A 629 21.41 37.79 10.42
N LEU A 630 20.90 36.63 9.99
CA LEU A 630 19.69 36.02 10.56
C LEU A 630 19.79 35.76 12.07
N GLN A 631 20.99 35.47 12.59
CA GLN A 631 21.21 35.29 14.03
C GLN A 631 20.99 36.58 14.84
N THR A 632 21.07 37.75 14.21
CA THR A 632 20.84 39.04 14.88
C THR A 632 19.35 39.35 15.09
N LEU A 633 18.45 38.63 14.44
CA LEU A 633 17.01 38.88 14.49
C LEU A 633 16.36 38.38 15.81
N PRO A 634 15.15 38.88 16.15
CA PRO A 634 14.34 38.36 17.26
C PRO A 634 14.10 36.84 17.16
N SER A 635 13.91 36.16 18.29
CA SER A 635 13.85 34.69 18.36
C SER A 635 12.78 34.06 17.47
N ALA A 636 11.59 34.68 17.35
CA ALA A 636 10.53 34.20 16.47
C ALA A 636 10.89 34.30 14.98
N TRP A 637 11.55 35.40 14.59
CA TRP A 637 12.03 35.64 13.22
C TRP A 637 13.20 34.75 12.87
N ARG A 638 14.20 34.66 13.76
CA ARG A 638 15.36 33.78 13.60
C ARG A 638 14.94 32.34 13.36
N ARG A 639 14.01 31.80 14.16
CA ARG A 639 13.54 30.42 14.03
C ARG A 639 12.84 30.17 12.68
N ILE A 640 11.94 31.06 12.28
CA ILE A 640 11.13 30.86 11.06
C ILE A 640 11.96 31.11 9.80
N LEU A 641 12.79 32.16 9.78
CA LEU A 641 13.62 32.49 8.62
C LEU A 641 14.85 31.58 8.51
N GLY A 642 15.38 31.08 9.64
CA GLY A 642 16.38 30.00 9.65
C GLY A 642 15.87 28.77 8.92
N GLN A 643 14.66 28.30 9.25
CA GLN A 643 14.04 27.17 8.54
C GLN A 643 13.95 27.38 7.03
N GLU A 644 13.57 28.58 6.57
CA GLU A 644 13.49 28.90 5.14
C GLU A 644 14.87 28.99 4.48
N PHE A 645 15.87 29.54 5.18
CA PHE A 645 17.28 29.56 4.76
C PHE A 645 17.83 28.13 4.63
N ALA A 646 17.50 27.26 5.58
CA ALA A 646 17.90 25.86 5.58
C ALA A 646 17.35 25.10 4.38
N ILE A 647 16.05 25.25 4.10
CA ILE A 647 15.38 24.65 2.95
C ILE A 647 16.03 25.13 1.66
N ALA A 648 16.41 26.41 1.59
CA ALA A 648 17.03 27.00 0.42
C ALA A 648 18.49 26.54 0.18
N VAL A 649 19.33 26.54 1.21
CA VAL A 649 20.69 25.99 1.11
C VAL A 649 20.64 24.49 0.81
N ALA A 650 19.60 23.79 1.26
CA ALA A 650 19.36 22.41 0.89
C ALA A 650 19.00 22.20 -0.61
N THR A 651 18.78 23.27 -1.36
CA THR A 651 18.54 23.21 -2.81
C THR A 651 19.71 23.75 -3.63
N ALA A 652 20.67 24.43 -3.00
CA ALA A 652 21.90 24.92 -3.63
C ALA A 652 23.03 25.00 -2.57
N PRO A 653 23.96 24.05 -2.52
CA PRO A 653 24.91 23.91 -1.40
C PRO A 653 26.23 24.73 -1.51
N ASP A 654 26.89 25.03 -0.38
CA ASP A 654 28.26 25.59 -0.26
C ASP A 654 29.07 25.04 0.96
N GLU A 655 30.38 24.80 0.78
CA GLU A 655 31.33 24.13 1.69
C GLU A 655 31.57 24.87 3.03
N ALA A 656 31.56 26.21 3.03
CA ALA A 656 31.75 27.00 4.26
C ALA A 656 30.49 27.01 5.13
N ALA A 657 29.31 27.02 4.50
CA ALA A 657 28.03 26.84 5.18
C ALA A 657 27.88 25.42 5.76
N ALA A 658 28.39 24.41 5.05
CA ALA A 658 28.45 23.01 5.52
C ALA A 658 29.15 22.85 6.86
N SER A 659 30.36 23.43 6.98
CA SER A 659 31.20 23.28 8.18
C SER A 659 30.56 23.85 9.44
N ARG A 660 29.78 24.93 9.32
CA ARG A 660 29.08 25.53 10.47
C ARG A 660 27.76 24.85 10.78
N ALA A 661 27.04 24.37 9.75
CA ALA A 661 25.89 23.48 9.94
C ALA A 661 26.32 22.22 10.73
N LEU A 662 27.46 21.62 10.39
CA LEU A 662 28.11 20.52 11.10
C LEU A 662 28.33 20.80 12.61
N GLU A 663 28.82 21.99 12.96
CA GLU A 663 29.09 22.34 14.35
C GLU A 663 27.80 22.60 15.16
N GLN A 664 26.76 23.14 14.53
CA GLN A 664 25.44 23.29 15.14
C GLN A 664 24.71 21.97 15.30
N VAL A 665 24.81 21.08 14.30
CA VAL A 665 24.36 19.70 14.38
C VAL A 665 24.97 19.00 15.60
N ARG A 666 26.28 19.17 15.82
CA ARG A 666 26.97 18.63 17.00
C ARG A 666 26.41 19.16 18.32
N LEU A 667 26.16 20.47 18.40
CA LEU A 667 25.62 21.12 19.60
C LEU A 667 24.16 20.72 19.87
N ALA A 668 23.31 20.73 18.86
CA ALA A 668 21.90 20.37 18.95
C ALA A 668 21.73 18.87 19.32
N TRP A 669 22.52 17.97 18.75
CA TRP A 669 22.47 16.54 19.09
C TRP A 669 23.03 16.19 20.47
N SER A 670 23.91 17.02 21.03
CA SER A 670 24.46 16.80 22.37
C SER A 670 23.47 17.14 23.50
N ALA A 671 22.38 17.86 23.20
CA ALA A 671 21.31 18.15 24.15
C ALA A 671 20.30 16.98 24.11
N GLU A 672 20.36 16.10 25.12
CA GLU A 672 19.49 14.90 25.21
C GLU A 672 18.00 15.26 25.05
N THR A 673 17.39 14.83 23.94
CA THR A 673 15.93 14.85 23.77
C THR A 673 15.33 13.52 24.16
N THR A 674 14.23 13.56 24.91
CA THR A 674 13.39 12.40 25.22
C THR A 674 12.86 11.72 23.95
N PRO A 675 12.77 10.38 23.92
CA PRO A 675 12.23 9.63 22.79
C PRO A 675 10.80 10.04 22.45
N ILE A 676 10.51 10.12 21.15
CA ILE A 676 9.20 10.52 20.65
C ILE A 676 8.52 9.29 20.04
N ASP A 677 7.61 8.67 20.79
CA ASP A 677 6.93 7.43 20.39
C ASP A 677 5.66 7.72 19.57
N VAL A 678 5.86 8.08 18.30
CA VAL A 678 4.80 8.38 17.34
C VAL A 678 5.18 7.81 15.95
N SER A 679 4.23 7.77 15.01
CA SER A 679 4.48 7.23 13.65
C SER A 679 5.62 7.96 12.92
N ALA A 680 6.24 7.37 11.90
CA ALA A 680 7.36 8.00 11.17
C ALA A 680 7.12 9.45 10.77
N ALA A 681 5.97 9.70 10.14
CA ALA A 681 5.58 11.04 9.74
C ALA A 681 5.29 11.96 10.95
N ALA A 682 4.72 11.43 12.04
CA ALA A 682 4.47 12.21 13.25
C ALA A 682 5.74 12.46 14.08
N ALA A 683 6.73 11.58 13.99
CA ALA A 683 8.00 11.65 14.70
C ALA A 683 8.93 12.59 13.97
N GLU A 684 8.94 12.55 12.65
CA GLU A 684 9.55 13.55 11.79
C GLU A 684 8.88 14.92 12.03
N ASP A 685 7.54 14.99 12.13
CA ASP A 685 6.79 16.21 12.49
C ASP A 685 7.05 16.66 13.95
N ALA A 686 7.38 15.76 14.87
CA ALA A 686 7.70 16.09 16.25
C ALA A 686 9.17 16.48 16.45
N LEU A 687 10.11 15.81 15.79
CA LEU A 687 11.54 16.12 15.73
C LEU A 687 11.77 17.45 15.01
N SER A 688 11.07 17.70 13.91
CA SER A 688 11.11 19.00 13.22
C SER A 688 10.59 20.15 14.09
N ARG A 689 9.68 19.87 15.04
CA ARG A 689 9.21 20.83 16.05
C ARG A 689 10.15 20.98 17.26
N ALA A 690 10.76 19.87 17.72
CA ALA A 690 11.59 19.83 18.93
C ALA A 690 13.05 20.20 18.69
N MET A 691 13.58 19.90 17.50
CA MET A 691 14.97 20.14 17.10
C MET A 691 15.03 20.81 15.71
N PRO A 692 14.39 21.99 15.54
CA PRO A 692 14.30 22.64 14.24
C PRO A 692 15.67 23.01 13.66
N GLU A 693 16.61 23.41 14.51
CA GLU A 693 17.99 23.79 14.14
C GLU A 693 18.80 22.58 13.64
N LEU A 694 18.55 21.40 14.20
CA LEU A 694 19.15 20.16 13.76
C LEU A 694 18.60 19.71 12.41
N LEU A 695 17.27 19.77 12.23
CA LEU A 695 16.62 19.45 10.97
C LEU A 695 17.13 20.37 9.86
N GLU A 696 17.24 21.67 10.16
CA GLU A 696 17.81 22.69 9.29
C GLU A 696 19.24 22.35 8.88
N ALA A 697 20.11 22.03 9.83
CA ALA A 697 21.51 21.79 9.55
C ALA A 697 21.78 20.41 8.91
N VAL A 698 20.98 19.37 9.20
CA VAL A 698 21.00 18.07 8.49
C VAL A 698 20.48 18.21 7.06
N THR A 699 19.43 18.98 6.83
CA THR A 699 18.89 19.21 5.47
C THR A 699 19.91 19.99 4.61
N VAL A 700 20.63 20.94 5.22
CA VAL A 700 21.75 21.66 4.58
C VAL A 700 22.86 20.69 4.19
N LEU A 701 23.37 19.89 5.13
CA LEU A 701 24.41 18.87 4.88
C LEU A 701 23.95 17.83 3.84
N GLY A 702 22.65 17.53 3.81
CA GLY A 702 22.03 16.61 2.89
C GLY A 702 21.88 17.11 1.45
N ALA A 703 22.19 18.36 1.18
CA ALA A 703 22.17 18.89 -0.18
C ALA A 703 23.55 19.02 -0.79
N LEU A 704 24.58 18.90 0.04
CA LEU A 704 25.94 19.28 -0.32
C LEU A 704 26.63 18.37 -1.32
N GLN A 705 26.14 17.13 -1.55
CA GLN A 705 26.59 16.13 -2.55
C GLN A 705 28.12 15.92 -2.73
N ASP A 706 28.98 16.57 -1.95
CA ASP A 706 30.43 16.45 -2.04
C ASP A 706 30.96 15.46 -0.99
N ALA A 707 31.78 14.52 -1.45
CA ALA A 707 32.35 13.42 -0.68
C ALA A 707 33.23 13.87 0.50
N ASP A 708 33.68 15.14 0.55
CA ASP A 708 34.57 15.68 1.59
C ASP A 708 33.87 15.99 2.93
N ILE A 709 32.53 15.94 3.00
CA ILE A 709 31.75 16.16 4.24
C ILE A 709 31.46 14.85 4.98
N ASP A 710 31.53 13.72 4.27
CA ASP A 710 31.16 12.41 4.76
C ASP A 710 32.13 11.89 5.84
N GLU A 711 33.43 12.11 5.65
CA GLU A 711 34.48 11.69 6.58
C GLU A 711 34.42 12.45 7.92
N PRO A 712 34.31 13.80 7.96
CA PRO A 712 34.08 14.54 9.21
C PRO A 712 32.80 14.14 9.95
N LEU A 713 31.69 13.91 9.23
CA LEU A 713 30.42 13.49 9.83
C LEU A 713 30.53 12.08 10.41
N HIS A 714 31.13 11.13 9.68
CA HIS A 714 31.38 9.77 10.16
C HIS A 714 32.30 9.78 11.39
N ALA A 715 33.37 10.58 11.38
CA ALA A 715 34.25 10.75 12.54
C ALA A 715 33.49 11.31 13.76
N MET A 716 32.56 12.24 13.55
CA MET A 716 31.67 12.75 14.61
C MET A 716 30.73 11.66 15.15
N LEU A 717 30.14 10.83 14.29
CA LEU A 717 29.33 9.67 14.70
C LEU A 717 30.11 8.70 15.59
N ALA A 718 31.38 8.48 15.24
CA ALA A 718 32.28 7.61 15.98
C ALA A 718 32.69 8.20 17.35
N ALA A 719 32.90 9.52 17.43
CA ALA A 719 33.40 10.21 18.62
C ALA A 719 32.35 10.41 19.74
N LEU A 720 31.06 10.37 19.43
CA LEU A 720 29.99 10.57 20.41
C LEU A 720 29.59 9.24 21.09
N PRO A 721 29.55 9.18 22.44
CA PRO A 721 29.36 7.93 23.19
C PRO A 721 27.93 7.39 23.15
N ARG A 722 26.91 8.23 22.91
CA ARG A 722 25.50 7.85 22.82
C ARG A 722 24.80 8.68 21.75
N TRP A 723 23.91 8.04 21.00
CA TRP A 723 23.09 8.67 19.95
C TRP A 723 21.64 8.22 20.12
N HIS A 724 20.70 9.14 19.95
CA HIS A 724 19.27 8.83 20.06
C HIS A 724 18.77 8.11 18.78
N PRO A 725 17.98 7.02 18.87
CA PRO A 725 17.56 6.26 17.70
C PRO A 725 16.77 7.07 16.66
N ASP A 726 15.91 7.99 17.11
CA ASP A 726 15.18 8.89 16.21
C ASP A 726 16.09 9.81 15.38
N ALA A 727 17.17 10.30 15.99
CA ALA A 727 18.18 11.11 15.32
C ALA A 727 18.99 10.31 14.31
N LEU A 728 19.38 9.08 14.68
CA LEU A 728 20.07 8.15 13.79
C LEU A 728 19.17 7.73 12.61
N ALA A 729 17.88 7.50 12.86
CA ALA A 729 16.87 7.18 11.86
C ALA A 729 16.69 8.30 10.84
N TYR A 730 16.58 9.52 11.35
CA TYR A 730 16.48 10.71 10.53
C TYR A 730 17.76 10.91 9.70
N ALA A 731 18.95 10.84 10.31
CA ALA A 731 20.22 10.95 9.60
C ALA A 731 20.40 9.84 8.53
N ALA A 732 20.07 8.58 8.87
CA ALA A 732 20.13 7.43 7.97
C ALA A 732 19.25 7.59 6.71
N ARG A 733 18.17 8.37 6.80
CA ARG A 733 17.20 8.58 5.74
C ARG A 733 17.43 9.88 4.99
N ALA A 734 17.51 10.99 5.70
CA ALA A 734 17.66 12.32 5.13
C ALA A 734 19.05 12.52 4.48
N LEU A 735 20.08 11.81 4.95
CA LEU A 735 21.45 11.92 4.44
C LEU A 735 21.90 10.72 3.60
N ALA A 736 20.97 9.83 3.26
CA ALA A 736 21.17 8.60 2.48
C ALA A 736 22.05 8.77 1.24
N ASP A 737 21.63 9.68 0.37
CA ASP A 737 22.28 10.02 -0.90
C ASP A 737 23.45 11.03 -0.76
N PRO A 738 23.33 12.10 0.05
CA PRO A 738 24.33 13.17 0.09
C PRO A 738 25.56 12.93 0.98
N ALA A 739 25.46 12.08 2.01
CA ALA A 739 26.58 11.71 2.89
C ALA A 739 26.52 10.20 3.19
N PRO A 740 26.82 9.36 2.18
CA PRO A 740 26.49 7.94 2.20
C PRO A 740 27.25 7.14 3.25
N GLY A 741 28.49 7.51 3.58
CA GLY A 741 29.29 6.91 4.64
C GLY A 741 28.76 7.21 6.04
N PHE A 742 28.34 8.44 6.32
CA PHE A 742 27.68 8.85 7.56
C PHE A 742 26.29 8.25 7.67
N ALA A 743 25.51 8.23 6.59
CA ALA A 743 24.22 7.56 6.56
C ALA A 743 24.37 6.05 6.75
N ALA A 744 25.35 5.41 6.12
CA ALA A 744 25.66 3.99 6.33
C ALA A 744 26.13 3.72 7.77
N ALA A 745 26.96 4.60 8.34
CA ALA A 745 27.40 4.49 9.73
C ALA A 745 26.24 4.71 10.72
N ALA A 746 25.38 5.69 10.47
CA ALA A 746 24.15 5.94 11.24
C ALA A 746 23.18 4.76 11.11
N ARG A 747 22.99 4.19 9.91
CA ARG A 747 22.21 2.96 9.65
C ARG A 747 22.77 1.76 10.39
N LEU A 748 24.08 1.56 10.38
CA LEU A 748 24.74 0.48 11.11
C LEU A 748 24.51 0.63 12.61
N ARG A 749 24.62 1.84 13.14
CA ARG A 749 24.39 2.13 14.57
C ARG A 749 22.91 2.06 14.95
N LEU A 750 22.02 2.41 14.03
CA LEU A 750 20.57 2.25 14.14
C LEU A 750 20.18 0.77 14.13
N ARG A 751 20.78 -0.07 13.27
CA ARG A 751 20.56 -1.54 13.25
C ARG A 751 20.98 -2.24 14.55
N VAL A 752 21.86 -1.60 15.33
CA VAL A 752 22.25 -2.09 16.66
C VAL A 752 21.26 -1.66 17.74
N THR A 753 20.49 -0.60 17.52
CA THR A 753 19.60 0.02 18.52
C THR A 753 18.10 -0.11 18.20
N GLU A 754 17.72 -0.44 16.97
CA GLU A 754 16.34 -0.53 16.45
C GLU A 754 16.11 -1.82 15.66
N ALA A 755 14.90 -2.38 15.77
CA ALA A 755 14.51 -3.60 15.07
C ALA A 755 14.46 -3.40 13.52
N PRO A 756 14.75 -4.41 12.68
CA PRO A 756 14.83 -4.26 11.21
C PRO A 756 13.56 -3.73 10.53
N GLN A 757 12.40 -3.92 11.17
CA GLN A 757 11.09 -3.44 10.71
C GLN A 757 10.69 -2.11 11.36
N SER A 758 11.58 -1.51 12.17
CA SER A 758 11.33 -0.22 12.81
C SER A 758 10.97 0.78 11.74
N TRP A 759 9.94 1.59 12.04
CA TRP A 759 9.50 2.66 11.16
C TRP A 759 10.61 3.65 10.85
N ARG A 760 11.77 3.54 11.51
CA ARG A 760 13.01 4.30 11.39
C ARG A 760 13.93 3.86 10.21
N PHE A 761 13.65 2.73 9.52
CA PHE A 761 14.38 2.26 8.32
C PHE A 761 13.63 2.56 6.99
N PRO A 762 14.25 3.16 5.95
CA PRO A 762 13.56 3.55 4.71
C PRO A 762 12.98 2.35 3.91
N PRO A 763 11.89 2.55 3.13
CA PRO A 763 11.15 1.46 2.45
C PRO A 763 11.95 0.75 1.35
N GLU A 764 12.84 1.44 0.64
CA GLU A 764 13.57 0.90 -0.51
C GLU A 764 14.68 -0.07 -0.11
N GLU A 765 15.25 0.08 1.09
CA GLU A 765 16.13 -0.92 1.71
C GLU A 765 15.36 -2.14 2.25
N GLN A 766 14.01 -2.07 2.28
CA GLN A 766 13.19 -3.25 2.55
C GLN A 766 13.17 -4.19 1.32
N ASP A 767 13.60 -3.72 0.14
CA ASP A 767 13.49 -4.44 -1.15
C ASP A 767 14.83 -4.94 -1.74
N ALA A 768 15.99 -4.60 -1.14
CA ALA A 768 17.27 -5.09 -1.61
C ALA A 768 17.55 -6.53 -1.11
N ARG A 769 16.98 -7.54 -1.78
CA ARG A 769 17.33 -8.98 -1.67
C ARG A 769 17.82 -9.44 -0.29
N THR A 770 17.12 -9.02 0.74
CA THR A 770 16.90 -9.91 1.86
C THR A 770 15.66 -10.67 1.38
N GLN A 771 15.72 -11.92 0.93
CA GLN A 771 16.10 -13.06 1.77
C GLN A 771 16.14 -12.65 3.25
N ALA A 772 15.11 -11.94 3.69
CA ALA A 772 14.85 -11.77 5.08
C ALA A 772 14.22 -13.11 5.45
N PRO A 773 14.88 -13.88 6.31
CA PRO A 773 14.34 -15.12 6.80
C PRO A 773 13.17 -14.75 7.69
N TRP A 774 12.00 -14.50 7.12
CA TRP A 774 10.76 -14.51 7.88
C TRP A 774 10.32 -15.96 8.04
N MET A 775 11.23 -16.79 8.55
CA MET A 775 10.84 -17.94 9.36
C MET A 775 10.71 -17.42 10.79
N LEU A 776 9.64 -16.69 11.03
CA LEU A 776 9.09 -16.60 12.37
C LEU A 776 7.60 -16.83 12.18
N GLU A 777 7.12 -17.94 12.75
CA GLU A 777 5.68 -18.09 12.94
C GLU A 777 5.20 -16.83 13.67
N ALA A 778 3.98 -16.38 13.38
CA ALA A 778 3.47 -15.08 13.84
C ALA A 778 3.71 -14.86 15.36
N ASN A 779 3.68 -15.95 16.12
CA ASN A 779 3.95 -15.97 17.55
C ASN A 779 5.37 -15.58 17.95
N ASP A 780 6.40 -15.95 17.20
CA ASP A 780 7.78 -15.55 17.50
C ASP A 780 8.02 -14.06 17.22
N ALA A 781 7.36 -13.52 16.19
CA ALA A 781 7.39 -12.08 15.89
C ALA A 781 6.69 -11.26 16.99
N PHE A 782 5.53 -11.72 17.47
CA PHE A 782 4.84 -11.08 18.58
C PHE A 782 5.55 -11.29 19.92
N ALA A 783 6.13 -12.46 20.18
CA ALA A 783 6.91 -12.74 21.39
C ALA A 783 8.19 -11.90 21.44
N HIS A 784 8.83 -11.63 20.30
CA HIS A 784 9.96 -10.72 20.22
C HIS A 784 9.56 -9.27 20.50
N LEU A 785 8.40 -8.83 20.00
CA LEU A 785 7.83 -7.51 20.28
C LEU A 785 7.39 -7.34 21.74
N GLU A 786 6.89 -8.41 22.37
CA GLU A 786 6.50 -8.45 23.79
C GLU A 786 7.73 -8.51 24.71
N ALA A 787 8.75 -9.28 24.37
CA ALA A 787 9.99 -9.42 25.15
C ALA A 787 10.86 -8.14 25.13
N GLN A 788 10.76 -7.33 24.09
CA GLN A 788 11.46 -6.03 24.03
C GLN A 788 10.81 -4.93 24.89
N ARG A 789 9.65 -5.19 25.52
CA ARG A 789 8.92 -4.19 26.31
C ARG A 789 8.64 -4.69 27.73
N SER A 790 9.49 -4.31 28.69
CA SER A 790 9.33 -4.69 30.10
C SER A 790 8.18 -3.98 30.82
N GLU A 791 7.59 -2.91 30.26
CA GLU A 791 6.50 -2.13 30.89
C GLU A 791 5.53 -1.53 29.83
N ALA A 792 4.85 -2.37 29.03
CA ALA A 792 3.87 -1.87 28.06
C ALA A 792 2.60 -1.31 28.75
N GLY A 793 2.17 -0.10 28.38
CA GLY A 793 0.90 0.48 28.82
C GLY A 793 -0.32 -0.21 28.18
N ALA A 794 -1.49 -0.05 28.80
CA ALA A 794 -2.73 -0.71 28.40
C ALA A 794 -3.15 -0.46 26.93
N PHE A 795 -2.70 0.65 26.33
CA PHE A 795 -3.00 1.01 24.94
C PHE A 795 -2.14 0.23 23.93
N GLU A 796 -0.84 0.04 24.18
CA GLU A 796 0.01 -0.75 23.29
C GLU A 796 -0.27 -2.24 23.40
N GLN A 797 -0.69 -2.71 24.58
CA GLN A 797 -1.24 -4.06 24.74
C GLN A 797 -2.49 -4.25 23.87
N GLU A 798 -3.39 -3.26 23.79
CA GLU A 798 -4.55 -3.30 22.90
C GLU A 798 -4.15 -3.26 21.41
N LEU A 799 -3.14 -2.49 21.02
CA LEU A 799 -2.66 -2.44 19.63
C LEU A 799 -1.98 -3.74 19.19
N LEU A 800 -1.12 -4.33 20.03
CA LEU A 800 -0.52 -5.64 19.78
C LEU A 800 -1.60 -6.72 19.70
N LYS A 801 -2.58 -6.67 20.60
CA LYS A 801 -3.74 -7.55 20.58
C LYS A 801 -4.57 -7.38 19.30
N LEU A 802 -4.83 -6.16 18.84
CA LEU A 802 -5.55 -5.87 17.59
C LEU A 802 -4.75 -6.30 16.34
N ALA A 803 -3.43 -6.14 16.36
CA ALA A 803 -2.54 -6.60 15.29
C ALA A 803 -2.49 -8.12 15.22
N ARG A 804 -2.35 -8.80 16.37
CA ARG A 804 -2.42 -10.26 16.50
C ARG A 804 -3.79 -10.80 16.08
N GLN A 805 -4.87 -10.05 16.32
CA GLN A 805 -6.22 -10.37 15.82
C GLN A 805 -6.40 -10.19 14.31
N ARG A 806 -5.63 -9.29 13.66
CA ARG A 806 -5.73 -9.00 12.23
C ARG A 806 -4.78 -9.82 11.36
N TRP A 807 -3.62 -10.23 11.89
CA TRP A 807 -2.60 -10.99 11.17
C TRP A 807 -3.12 -12.27 10.49
N PRO A 808 -3.99 -13.09 11.14
CA PRO A 808 -4.58 -14.27 10.49
C PRO A 808 -5.43 -13.95 9.25
N ARG A 809 -5.79 -12.68 9.02
CA ARG A 809 -6.66 -12.21 7.92
C ARG A 809 -5.93 -11.46 6.81
N ASP A 810 -4.59 -11.32 6.85
CA ASP A 810 -3.85 -10.67 5.76
C ASP A 810 -3.52 -11.69 4.65
N ARG A 811 -4.25 -11.58 3.53
CA ARG A 811 -4.07 -12.39 2.32
C ARG A 811 -2.62 -12.43 1.82
N ARG A 812 -1.89 -11.31 1.88
CA ARG A 812 -0.57 -11.19 1.22
C ARG A 812 0.51 -11.98 1.96
N ALA A 813 0.42 -12.01 3.28
CA ALA A 813 1.32 -12.80 4.12
C ALA A 813 1.22 -14.29 3.76
N HIS A 814 -0.02 -14.80 3.65
CA HIS A 814 -0.27 -16.19 3.25
C HIS A 814 0.15 -16.50 1.80
N LEU A 815 -0.03 -15.56 0.86
CA LEU A 815 0.42 -15.75 -0.52
C LEU A 815 1.94 -15.90 -0.61
N TRP A 816 2.70 -15.04 0.07
CA TRP A 816 4.16 -15.11 0.06
C TRP A 816 4.67 -16.36 0.75
N SER A 817 4.08 -16.75 1.88
CA SER A 817 4.41 -18.01 2.55
C SER A 817 4.10 -19.24 1.68
N GLY A 818 3.04 -19.19 0.87
CA GLY A 818 2.69 -20.25 -0.08
C GLY A 818 3.72 -20.42 -1.18
N TRP A 819 4.10 -19.33 -1.84
CA TRP A 819 5.12 -19.35 -2.90
C TRP A 819 6.49 -19.76 -2.40
N TYR A 820 6.88 -19.29 -1.21
CA TYR A 820 8.15 -19.68 -0.60
C TYR A 820 8.18 -21.15 -0.20
N ALA A 821 7.11 -21.67 0.40
CA ALA A 821 7.02 -23.08 0.75
C ALA A 821 7.07 -23.98 -0.50
N LEU A 822 6.52 -23.52 -1.63
CA LEU A 822 6.59 -24.22 -2.91
C LEU A 822 8.02 -24.24 -3.48
N ASP A 823 8.73 -23.10 -3.41
CA ASP A 823 10.14 -22.99 -3.83
C ASP A 823 11.08 -23.85 -2.97
N ALA A 824 10.82 -23.91 -1.66
CA ALA A 824 11.54 -24.76 -0.72
C ALA A 824 11.16 -26.26 -0.80
N GLY A 825 10.27 -26.66 -1.71
CA GLY A 825 9.83 -28.05 -1.89
C GLY A 825 8.87 -28.59 -0.81
N SER A 826 8.33 -27.72 0.05
CA SER A 826 7.39 -28.08 1.11
C SER A 826 5.93 -27.95 0.66
N LEU A 827 5.48 -28.94 -0.12
CA LEU A 827 4.14 -28.97 -0.72
C LEU A 827 2.99 -28.82 0.29
N ALA A 828 3.07 -29.50 1.44
CA ALA A 828 2.02 -29.43 2.47
C ALA A 828 1.88 -28.02 3.08
N ALA A 829 3.00 -27.32 3.28
CA ALA A 829 2.99 -25.95 3.77
C ALA A 829 2.50 -24.97 2.70
N ALA A 830 2.90 -25.18 1.44
CA ALA A 830 2.45 -24.37 0.30
C ALA A 830 0.93 -24.44 0.14
N VAL A 831 0.34 -25.65 0.15
CA VAL A 831 -1.11 -25.87 0.08
C VAL A 831 -1.84 -25.13 1.19
N ARG A 832 -1.37 -25.27 2.44
CA ARG A 832 -1.97 -24.62 3.60
C ARG A 832 -1.97 -23.09 3.46
N HIS A 833 -0.87 -22.51 3.03
CA HIS A 833 -0.73 -21.07 2.90
C HIS A 833 -1.53 -20.51 1.72
N PHE A 834 -1.59 -21.21 0.58
CA PHE A 834 -2.46 -20.79 -0.52
C PHE A 834 -3.95 -20.93 -0.19
N GLN A 835 -4.35 -21.93 0.61
CA GLN A 835 -5.72 -22.03 1.15
C GLN A 835 -6.07 -20.87 2.06
N LEU A 836 -5.19 -20.52 3.00
CA LEU A 836 -5.39 -19.37 3.90
C LEU A 836 -5.41 -18.04 3.13
N ALA A 837 -4.61 -17.93 2.08
CA ALA A 837 -4.66 -16.79 1.16
C ALA A 837 -5.97 -16.73 0.38
N ASP A 838 -6.49 -17.86 -0.11
CA ASP A 838 -7.77 -17.94 -0.80
C ASP A 838 -8.94 -17.59 0.13
N ASP A 839 -8.91 -18.08 1.37
CA ASP A 839 -9.89 -17.77 2.42
C ASP A 839 -9.91 -16.28 2.79
N CYS A 840 -8.74 -15.63 2.74
CA CYS A 840 -8.60 -14.19 2.96
C CYS A 840 -8.83 -13.36 1.68
N SER A 841 -8.96 -14.02 0.53
CA SER A 841 -9.19 -13.37 -0.74
C SER A 841 -10.67 -13.06 -0.87
N GLY A 842 -10.99 -11.79 -1.09
CA GLY A 842 -12.34 -11.38 -1.42
C GLY A 842 -12.88 -12.14 -2.64
N TRP A 843 -14.16 -11.93 -2.91
CA TRP A 843 -15.00 -12.80 -3.74
C TRP A 843 -14.79 -12.71 -5.24
N LEU A 844 -13.95 -11.78 -5.66
CA LEU A 844 -13.70 -11.50 -7.06
C LEU A 844 -12.79 -12.61 -7.61
N PRO A 845 -13.10 -13.21 -8.76
CA PRO A 845 -12.24 -14.21 -9.40
C PRO A 845 -10.78 -13.74 -9.52
N TYR A 846 -10.55 -12.47 -9.84
CA TYR A 846 -9.22 -11.84 -9.87
C TYR A 846 -8.51 -11.78 -8.51
N ALA A 847 -9.23 -11.58 -7.41
CA ALA A 847 -8.63 -11.58 -6.07
C ALA A 847 -8.24 -12.99 -5.61
N ARG A 848 -8.91 -14.03 -6.14
CA ARG A 848 -8.67 -15.45 -5.85
C ARG A 848 -7.77 -16.14 -6.88
N MET A 849 -7.41 -15.46 -7.96
CA MET A 849 -6.65 -16.00 -9.08
C MET A 849 -5.28 -16.55 -8.63
N GLU A 850 -4.47 -15.72 -7.96
CA GLU A 850 -3.14 -16.07 -7.49
C GLU A 850 -3.11 -17.22 -6.45
N PRO A 851 -3.96 -17.27 -5.40
CA PRO A 851 -3.96 -18.40 -4.50
C PRO A 851 -4.49 -19.69 -5.14
N ARG A 852 -5.51 -19.62 -6.03
CA ARG A 852 -6.02 -20.80 -6.75
C ARG A 852 -5.01 -21.35 -7.74
N LEU A 853 -4.21 -20.47 -8.36
CA LEU A 853 -3.10 -20.86 -9.20
C LEU A 853 -2.02 -21.60 -8.41
N GLY A 854 -1.65 -21.08 -7.22
CA GLY A 854 -0.73 -21.76 -6.31
C GLY A 854 -1.23 -23.14 -5.85
N LEU A 855 -2.54 -23.30 -5.61
CA LEU A 855 -3.15 -24.59 -5.29
C LEU A 855 -3.16 -25.56 -6.47
N ALA A 856 -3.45 -25.08 -7.68
CA ALA A 856 -3.38 -25.91 -8.88
C ALA A 856 -1.96 -26.42 -9.15
N LEU A 857 -0.96 -25.58 -8.93
CA LEU A 857 0.47 -25.94 -8.98
C LEU A 857 0.84 -27.02 -7.96
N CYS A 858 0.36 -26.90 -6.72
CA CYS A 858 0.58 -27.92 -5.70
C CYS A 858 -0.10 -29.26 -6.05
N SER A 859 -1.31 -29.22 -6.62
CA SER A 859 -2.02 -30.41 -7.10
C SER A 859 -1.21 -31.10 -8.19
N TRP A 860 -0.78 -30.35 -9.20
CA TRP A 860 0.03 -30.88 -10.30
C TRP A 860 1.34 -31.53 -9.82
N GLN A 861 2.04 -30.91 -8.87
CA GLN A 861 3.24 -31.51 -8.25
C GLN A 861 2.94 -32.79 -7.46
N THR A 862 1.71 -32.98 -7.00
CA THR A 862 1.29 -34.13 -6.20
C THR A 862 0.76 -35.28 -7.07
N ASP A 863 -0.05 -34.98 -8.09
CA ASP A 863 -0.80 -35.98 -8.87
C ASP A 863 -0.55 -35.94 -10.39
N GLY A 864 0.23 -34.97 -10.88
CA GLY A 864 0.55 -34.80 -12.30
C GLY A 864 -0.59 -34.23 -13.16
N SER A 865 -1.72 -33.84 -12.58
CA SER A 865 -2.89 -33.33 -13.32
C SER A 865 -2.78 -31.83 -13.61
N LEU A 866 -2.91 -31.46 -14.89
CA LEU A 866 -2.93 -30.06 -15.34
C LEU A 866 -4.34 -29.48 -15.42
N VAL A 867 -5.38 -30.32 -15.34
CA VAL A 867 -6.79 -29.95 -15.52
C VAL A 867 -7.22 -28.75 -14.65
N PRO A 868 -6.89 -28.69 -13.33
CA PRO A 868 -7.29 -27.55 -12.50
C PRO A 868 -6.63 -26.22 -12.92
N MET A 869 -5.46 -26.30 -13.55
CA MET A 869 -4.69 -25.14 -14.01
C MET A 869 -5.20 -24.66 -15.38
N GLU A 870 -5.50 -25.59 -16.29
CA GLU A 870 -6.14 -25.33 -17.58
C GLU A 870 -7.53 -24.70 -17.40
N GLU A 871 -8.38 -25.29 -16.55
CA GLU A 871 -9.71 -24.75 -16.24
C GLU A 871 -9.64 -23.34 -15.65
N LEU A 872 -8.61 -23.03 -14.86
CA LEU A 872 -8.43 -21.70 -14.28
C LEU A 872 -7.96 -20.69 -15.34
N ILE A 873 -7.05 -21.08 -16.22
CA ILE A 873 -6.56 -20.22 -17.33
C ILE A 873 -7.68 -19.97 -18.35
N ASP A 874 -8.51 -20.97 -18.65
CA ASP A 874 -9.67 -20.82 -19.54
C ASP A 874 -10.70 -19.84 -18.96
N GLN A 875 -10.90 -19.87 -17.63
CA GLN A 875 -11.80 -18.95 -16.93
C GLN A 875 -11.20 -17.54 -16.77
N LEU A 876 -9.87 -17.44 -16.60
CA LEU A 876 -9.13 -16.20 -16.35
C LEU A 876 -7.78 -16.24 -17.09
N PRO A 877 -7.74 -15.79 -18.37
CA PRO A 877 -6.52 -15.86 -19.18
C PRO A 877 -5.29 -15.17 -18.56
N GLN A 878 -5.51 -14.15 -17.72
CA GLN A 878 -4.46 -13.41 -17.00
C GLN A 878 -3.72 -14.26 -15.95
N ALA A 879 -4.24 -15.43 -15.58
CA ALA A 879 -3.56 -16.38 -14.71
C ALA A 879 -2.26 -16.91 -15.36
N ARG A 880 -2.19 -16.93 -16.69
CA ARG A 880 -1.01 -17.35 -17.45
C ARG A 880 0.17 -16.39 -17.26
N ASP A 881 -0.07 -15.08 -17.35
CA ASP A 881 0.96 -14.05 -17.11
C ASP A 881 1.47 -14.09 -15.66
N LEU A 882 0.57 -14.38 -14.72
CA LEU A 882 0.91 -14.48 -13.31
C LEU A 882 1.72 -15.74 -13.01
N LEU A 883 1.40 -16.85 -13.68
CA LEU A 883 2.14 -18.11 -13.61
C LEU A 883 3.56 -17.94 -14.10
N ASP A 884 3.74 -17.25 -15.22
CA ASP A 884 5.07 -16.92 -15.75
C ASP A 884 5.86 -16.14 -14.70
N ASN A 885 5.34 -15.01 -14.20
CA ASN A 885 6.06 -14.14 -13.26
C ASN A 885 6.32 -14.72 -11.85
N ARG A 886 5.54 -15.70 -11.39
CA ARG A 886 5.58 -16.19 -9.99
C ARG A 886 6.12 -17.60 -9.81
N ALA A 887 6.08 -18.45 -10.84
CA ALA A 887 6.56 -19.82 -10.71
C ALA A 887 8.08 -19.84 -10.44
N PRO A 888 8.57 -20.67 -9.49
CA PRO A 888 9.99 -20.92 -9.31
C PRO A 888 10.66 -21.39 -10.62
N ASP A 889 11.92 -21.03 -10.85
CA ASP A 889 12.63 -21.32 -12.12
C ASP A 889 12.59 -22.81 -12.51
N ALA A 890 12.69 -23.70 -11.52
CA ALA A 890 12.61 -25.15 -11.72
C ALA A 890 11.21 -25.62 -12.18
N LEU A 891 10.16 -24.97 -11.72
CA LEU A 891 8.77 -25.24 -12.08
C LEU A 891 8.40 -24.59 -13.43
N ARG A 892 8.94 -23.40 -13.71
CA ARG A 892 8.71 -22.68 -14.96
C ARG A 892 9.17 -23.48 -16.18
N ALA A 893 10.33 -24.13 -16.11
CA ALA A 893 10.82 -25.01 -17.16
C ALA A 893 9.86 -26.18 -17.46
N ALA A 894 9.31 -26.81 -16.42
CA ALA A 894 8.37 -27.92 -16.57
C ALA A 894 6.99 -27.47 -17.10
N LEU A 895 6.58 -26.22 -16.83
CA LEU A 895 5.35 -25.63 -17.35
C LEU A 895 5.46 -25.20 -18.82
N LEU A 896 6.66 -24.79 -19.26
CA LEU A 896 6.98 -24.55 -20.67
C LEU A 896 6.90 -25.86 -21.46
N ASP A 897 7.47 -26.95 -20.94
CA ASP A 897 7.40 -28.28 -21.56
C ASP A 897 5.96 -28.83 -21.62
N ALA A 898 5.10 -28.44 -20.67
CA ALA A 898 3.69 -28.79 -20.63
C ALA A 898 2.80 -27.95 -21.58
N GLY A 899 3.35 -26.93 -22.25
CA GLY A 899 2.61 -26.06 -23.19
C GLY A 899 1.68 -25.05 -22.52
N LEU A 900 1.85 -24.79 -21.22
CA LEU A 900 1.01 -23.85 -20.46
C LEU A 900 1.54 -22.41 -20.45
N LEU A 901 2.84 -22.24 -20.70
CA LEU A 901 3.52 -20.97 -20.90
C LEU A 901 3.96 -20.84 -22.37
N PRO A 902 3.89 -19.64 -22.98
CA PRO A 902 4.41 -19.45 -24.32
C PRO A 902 5.92 -19.66 -24.33
N SER A 903 6.44 -20.40 -25.31
CA SER A 903 7.89 -20.45 -25.52
C SER A 903 8.37 -19.07 -25.99
N ASP A 904 9.52 -18.61 -25.51
CA ASP A 904 10.18 -17.33 -25.90
C ASP A 904 10.53 -17.22 -27.41
N GLN A 905 9.94 -18.05 -28.29
CA GLN A 905 10.12 -18.06 -29.74
C GLN A 905 8.87 -17.61 -30.56
N GLU A 906 7.81 -17.12 -29.92
CA GLU A 906 6.68 -16.42 -30.57
C GLU A 906 6.58 -14.98 -30.07
#